data_AF-A0A954CMF5-F1
#
_entry.id   AF-A0A954CMF5-F1
#
_cell.length_a   1.000
_cell.length_b   1.000
_cell.length_c   1.000
_cell.angle_alpha   90.00
_cell.angle_beta   90.00
_cell.angle_gamma   90.00
#
_symmetry.space_group_name_H-M   'P 1'
#
loop_
_entity.id
_entity.type
_entity.pdbx_description
1 polymer ?
#
loop_
_entity_poly.entity_id
_entity_poly.type
_entity_poly.pdbx_seq_one_letter_code
_entity_poly.pdbx_strand_id
1 'polypeptide(L)'
;MLAWNDLGMHCIDPDFSVFSILPPANTINAQLVIDGELRSAADGYSLTYEAVADATGSINSTSVGKTNFWDYVFDLFGANLAPDQGLAGFDMPGAANQPQAMTFDTTWDWFHAEWIPLTPIDDAFQKNPYPLMRIVARNASNQVVASTVTVAPNSSELECSRCHGSHQSPAARPAAGWANDPDPLRDDRLNILRLHDDRHLGQTEYANALAAAGYNALGLYQTATTDGVSIFCARCHVTNAIAGTGVPGVTPLTEAMHGLHATVIDPKGGTLSDNPTRTACYVCHPGFDTQCLRGAMGKAIGDDGKFSMQCQSCHGDMADVGATGRVGWLDQPTCQNCHSGTATNNSGEIRFTSVFDGLGARRTPADPTFGTTPDVPAAGFSLFRFSTGHGGLQCSACHGPPHALYPTNFANDNVQSEMTQGHIGTIVDCSACHDNLEDDELVGPHGMHPVGQQWGANKHGDVVEQLGVAHCRTCHGADDSGTELSRALGDRVIVTQFGTREFFRGARIGCYNCHNGPNNDHSNPNGAPIVADLGVMTPSDVALPVALSATDPNSDPTELRIVSQPKHGVVAFDGTTATYTAATGFVGADSFTYAAWDGQRNSNLGTVSITVTAATCAGTAEEFGFGCTSSTGEFPRLSFEGCPGPGGTMTFQYSHGVPNVAAALLFSGNRAALEVDFGCDLRISSPAFALPMPTIGNDGTATKSITLSPTYQPVRLVFQAVTLDPTSTRLWTASNGLDVHIQ
;
A
#
# COMPACT_ATOMS: atom_id res chain seq x y z
N MET A 1 -16.07 5.46 -19.62
CA MET A 1 -15.97 6.23 -18.35
C MET A 1 -14.75 5.74 -17.62
N LEU A 2 -13.84 6.64 -17.23
CA LEU A 2 -12.63 6.30 -16.49
C LEU A 2 -12.54 7.20 -15.25
N ALA A 3 -12.32 6.61 -14.08
CA ALA A 3 -12.20 7.33 -12.81
C ALA A 3 -11.01 6.84 -11.98
N TRP A 4 -10.37 7.74 -11.24
CA TRP A 4 -9.19 7.45 -10.43
C TRP A 4 -9.16 8.37 -9.21
N ASN A 5 -8.45 7.95 -8.16
CA ASN A 5 -8.10 8.86 -7.08
C ASN A 5 -6.80 9.62 -7.41
N ASP A 6 -6.58 10.82 -6.89
CA ASP A 6 -5.47 11.70 -7.32
C ASP A 6 -4.05 11.25 -6.89
N LEU A 7 -3.90 10.54 -5.77
CA LEU A 7 -2.60 10.26 -5.13
C LEU A 7 -2.22 8.78 -5.00
N GLY A 8 -3.16 7.87 -5.25
CA GLY A 8 -3.07 6.44 -4.93
C GLY A 8 -3.47 6.11 -3.51
N MET A 9 -3.25 7.01 -2.54
CA MET A 9 -3.68 6.85 -1.16
C MET A 9 -3.64 8.18 -0.42
N HIS A 10 -4.71 8.50 0.31
CA HIS A 10 -4.73 9.62 1.26
C HIS A 10 -4.41 9.15 2.68
N CYS A 11 -3.75 10.02 3.44
CA CYS A 11 -3.46 9.80 4.86
C CYS A 11 -4.49 10.54 5.70
N ILE A 12 -4.89 9.94 6.82
CA ILE A 12 -5.78 10.56 7.81
C ILE A 12 -5.17 10.43 9.20
N ASP A 13 -5.26 11.48 10.01
CA ASP A 13 -4.98 11.37 11.44
C ASP A 13 -6.03 10.48 12.15
N PRO A 14 -5.63 9.47 12.95
CA PRO A 14 -6.57 8.65 13.71
C PRO A 14 -7.29 9.41 14.84
N ASP A 15 -6.77 10.57 15.28
CA ASP A 15 -7.36 11.43 16.29
C ASP A 15 -7.08 12.91 15.97
N PHE A 16 -8.10 13.76 16.13
CA PHE A 16 -8.05 15.20 15.86
C PHE A 16 -8.02 16.07 17.13
N SER A 17 -8.08 15.48 18.31
CA SER A 17 -8.27 16.21 19.57
C SER A 17 -7.03 16.98 20.03
N VAL A 18 -5.83 16.55 19.62
CA VAL A 18 -4.56 17.19 20.01
C VAL A 18 -3.99 18.03 18.86
N PHE A 19 -3.77 17.42 17.70
CA PHE A 19 -3.34 18.11 16.50
C PHE A 19 -3.81 17.39 15.24
N SER A 20 -3.73 18.07 14.10
CA SER A 20 -3.87 17.45 12.78
C SER A 20 -2.78 17.88 11.81
N ILE A 21 -2.27 16.89 11.08
CA ILE A 21 -1.43 17.04 9.89
C ILE A 21 -2.31 17.03 8.64
N LEU A 22 -3.24 16.08 8.54
CA LEU A 22 -4.16 15.92 7.41
C LEU A 22 -5.58 15.51 7.87
N PRO A 23 -6.64 16.13 7.31
CA PRO A 23 -8.02 15.74 7.59
C PRO A 23 -8.39 14.41 6.92
N PRO A 24 -9.55 13.81 7.26
CA PRO A 24 -10.16 12.82 6.39
C PRO A 24 -10.39 13.44 5.00
N ALA A 25 -9.77 12.87 3.98
CA ALA A 25 -9.92 13.34 2.61
C ALA A 25 -9.63 12.20 1.62
N ASN A 26 -10.35 12.19 0.50
CA ASN A 26 -9.95 11.51 -0.72
C ASN A 26 -10.51 12.30 -1.90
N THR A 27 -9.79 12.33 -3.01
CA THR A 27 -10.23 13.02 -4.22
C THR A 27 -10.43 12.01 -5.33
N ILE A 28 -11.61 12.02 -5.95
CA ILE A 28 -11.93 11.19 -7.11
C ILE A 28 -12.07 12.09 -8.33
N ASN A 29 -11.31 11.80 -9.37
CA ASN A 29 -11.41 12.41 -10.69
C ASN A 29 -12.01 11.43 -11.69
N ALA A 30 -12.68 11.95 -12.72
CA ALA A 30 -13.27 11.14 -13.77
C ALA A 30 -13.34 11.89 -15.11
N GLN A 31 -13.13 11.14 -16.20
CA GLN A 31 -13.35 11.60 -17.56
C GLN A 31 -14.38 10.68 -18.25
N LEU A 32 -15.39 11.31 -18.86
CA LEU A 32 -16.42 10.63 -19.62
C LEU A 32 -16.01 10.58 -21.10
N VAL A 33 -15.97 9.38 -21.65
CA VAL A 33 -15.75 9.15 -23.09
C VAL A 33 -17.03 8.57 -23.68
N ILE A 34 -17.54 9.17 -24.76
CA ILE A 34 -18.69 8.70 -25.54
C ILE A 34 -18.34 8.84 -27.02
N ASP A 35 -18.45 7.74 -27.77
CA ASP A 35 -18.09 7.66 -29.18
C ASP A 35 -16.64 8.08 -29.45
N GLY A 36 -15.70 7.67 -28.60
CA GLY A 36 -14.27 8.00 -28.73
C GLY A 36 -13.88 9.43 -28.33
N GLU A 37 -14.83 10.27 -27.94
CA GLU A 37 -14.59 11.68 -27.58
C GLU A 37 -14.84 11.95 -26.10
N LEU A 38 -14.02 12.83 -25.50
CA LEU A 38 -14.27 13.36 -24.16
C LEU A 38 -15.55 14.20 -24.15
N ARG A 39 -16.34 14.03 -23.08
CA ARG A 39 -17.58 14.76 -22.84
C ARG A 39 -17.49 15.57 -21.55
N SER A 40 -17.95 16.80 -21.63
CA SER A 40 -17.93 17.79 -20.55
C SER A 40 -19.31 18.03 -19.95
N ALA A 41 -19.38 18.85 -18.90
CA ALA A 41 -20.65 19.36 -18.40
C ALA A 41 -21.37 20.28 -19.41
N ALA A 42 -20.63 20.98 -20.28
CA ALA A 42 -21.21 21.85 -21.31
C ALA A 42 -21.96 21.05 -22.39
N ASP A 43 -21.61 19.77 -22.58
CA ASP A 43 -22.30 18.83 -23.47
C ASP A 43 -23.59 18.26 -22.85
N GLY A 44 -23.97 18.71 -21.65
CA GLY A 44 -25.19 18.30 -20.96
C GLY A 44 -25.04 17.01 -20.15
N TYR A 45 -23.82 16.63 -19.79
CA TYR A 45 -23.57 15.48 -18.91
C TYR A 45 -23.32 15.90 -17.46
N SER A 46 -23.74 15.06 -16.53
CA SER A 46 -23.48 15.20 -15.10
C SER A 46 -22.98 13.89 -14.52
N LEU A 47 -22.04 13.95 -13.59
CA LEU A 47 -21.54 12.77 -12.87
C LEU A 47 -21.92 12.82 -11.40
N THR A 48 -22.18 11.63 -10.83
CA THR A 48 -22.36 11.43 -9.40
C THR A 48 -21.48 10.29 -8.89
N TYR A 49 -21.18 10.30 -7.60
CA TYR A 49 -20.52 9.20 -6.89
C TYR A 49 -21.38 8.66 -5.75
N GLU A 50 -21.28 7.35 -5.49
CA GLU A 50 -21.94 6.65 -4.38
C GLU A 50 -21.08 5.46 -3.92
N ALA A 51 -21.19 5.04 -2.66
CA ALA A 51 -20.42 3.92 -2.15
C ALA A 51 -20.94 2.60 -2.74
N VAL A 52 -20.05 1.63 -2.94
CA VAL A 52 -20.41 0.29 -3.39
C VAL A 52 -19.65 -0.75 -2.60
N ALA A 53 -20.31 -1.87 -2.32
CA ALA A 53 -19.67 -2.99 -1.66
C ALA A 53 -18.60 -3.61 -2.56
N ASP A 54 -17.46 -3.97 -1.99
CA ASP A 54 -16.45 -4.78 -2.67
C ASP A 54 -16.84 -6.27 -2.69
N ALA A 55 -15.97 -7.11 -3.26
CA ALA A 55 -16.20 -8.54 -3.40
C ALA A 55 -16.36 -9.28 -2.06
N THR A 56 -15.94 -8.68 -0.94
CA THR A 56 -16.11 -9.22 0.41
C THR A 56 -17.39 -8.75 1.09
N GLY A 57 -18.11 -7.81 0.46
CA GLY A 57 -19.30 -7.17 1.03
C GLY A 57 -19.00 -5.92 1.86
N SER A 58 -17.73 -5.49 1.97
CA SER A 58 -17.36 -4.28 2.70
C SER A 58 -17.76 -3.03 1.91
N ILE A 59 -18.46 -2.10 2.56
CA ILE A 59 -18.94 -0.84 1.99
C ILE A 59 -18.69 0.31 2.98
N ASN A 60 -18.33 1.48 2.45
CA ASN A 60 -18.03 2.67 3.26
C ASN A 60 -18.85 3.87 2.77
N SER A 61 -20.11 3.95 3.20
CA SER A 61 -21.05 4.99 2.78
C SER A 61 -21.04 6.23 3.67
N THR A 62 -20.57 6.11 4.91
CA THR A 62 -20.55 7.19 5.91
C THR A 62 -19.25 7.15 6.70
N SER A 63 -18.75 8.28 7.17
CA SER A 63 -17.62 8.37 8.09
C SER A 63 -18.07 8.73 9.52
N VAL A 64 -19.37 8.97 9.74
CA VAL A 64 -19.94 9.27 11.06
C VAL A 64 -19.67 8.13 12.05
N GLY A 65 -19.18 8.50 13.23
CA GLY A 65 -18.87 7.55 14.31
C GLY A 65 -17.56 6.78 14.12
N LYS A 66 -16.84 7.00 13.00
CA LYS A 66 -15.56 6.35 12.70
C LYS A 66 -14.35 7.25 12.97
N THR A 67 -14.59 8.53 13.24
CA THR A 67 -13.60 9.56 13.55
C THR A 67 -14.24 10.67 14.39
N ASN A 68 -13.42 11.44 15.13
CA ASN A 68 -13.84 12.64 15.86
C ASN A 68 -13.57 13.95 15.09
N PHE A 69 -13.27 13.89 13.79
CA PHE A 69 -12.94 15.06 12.97
C PHE A 69 -13.94 16.22 13.10
N TRP A 70 -15.25 15.95 13.00
CA TRP A 70 -16.27 17.00 13.06
C TRP A 70 -16.41 17.67 14.44
N ASP A 71 -15.88 17.05 15.50
CA ASP A 71 -15.85 17.68 16.83
C ASP A 71 -14.79 18.78 16.90
N TYR A 72 -13.73 18.68 16.10
CA TYR A 72 -12.54 19.56 16.16
C TYR A 72 -12.30 20.39 14.88
N VAL A 73 -13.08 20.17 13.82
CA VAL A 73 -12.89 20.83 12.53
C VAL A 73 -12.96 22.36 12.60
N PHE A 74 -13.76 22.91 13.53
CA PHE A 74 -13.83 24.36 13.72
C PHE A 74 -12.52 24.93 14.27
N ASP A 75 -11.92 24.29 15.25
CA ASP A 75 -10.66 24.75 15.84
C ASP A 75 -9.50 24.61 14.84
N LEU A 76 -9.49 23.51 14.09
CA LEU A 76 -8.43 23.19 13.12
C LEU A 76 -8.53 24.04 11.85
N PHE A 77 -9.72 24.19 11.27
CA PHE A 77 -9.94 24.75 9.94
C PHE A 77 -10.86 25.98 9.90
N GLY A 78 -11.46 26.38 11.02
CA GLY A 78 -12.42 27.49 11.07
C GLY A 78 -13.75 27.19 10.36
N ALA A 79 -14.00 25.93 10.03
CA ALA A 79 -15.16 25.49 9.27
C ALA A 79 -16.22 24.91 10.20
N ASN A 80 -17.50 25.23 9.95
CA ASN A 80 -18.64 24.63 10.63
C ASN A 80 -19.29 23.63 9.67
N LEU A 81 -18.88 22.36 9.79
CA LEU A 81 -19.31 21.28 8.90
C LEU A 81 -20.32 20.37 9.58
N ALA A 82 -21.35 19.96 8.85
CA ALA A 82 -22.22 18.87 9.30
C ALA A 82 -21.47 17.52 9.27
N PRO A 83 -21.88 16.51 10.04
CA PRO A 83 -21.34 15.16 9.89
C PRO A 83 -21.43 14.69 8.44
N ASP A 84 -20.42 13.95 7.97
CA ASP A 84 -20.22 13.52 6.58
C ASP A 84 -19.91 14.63 5.56
N GLN A 85 -19.90 15.90 5.95
CA GLN A 85 -19.51 17.00 5.06
C GLN A 85 -17.98 17.15 4.98
N GLY A 86 -17.45 17.27 3.76
CA GLY A 86 -16.02 17.47 3.49
C GLY A 86 -15.61 18.95 3.46
N LEU A 87 -14.32 19.23 3.69
CA LEU A 87 -13.78 20.59 3.71
C LEU A 87 -13.89 21.32 2.36
N ALA A 88 -13.83 20.59 1.25
CA ALA A 88 -14.00 21.14 -0.10
C ALA A 88 -15.48 21.16 -0.56
N GLY A 89 -16.42 20.81 0.31
CA GLY A 89 -17.86 20.82 0.00
C GLY A 89 -18.37 19.57 -0.72
N PHE A 90 -17.57 18.50 -0.77
CA PHE A 90 -18.00 17.19 -1.25
C PHE A 90 -18.22 16.24 -0.07
N ASP A 91 -19.41 15.65 -0.03
CA ASP A 91 -19.89 14.91 1.14
C ASP A 91 -19.69 13.40 0.96
N MET A 92 -19.67 12.65 2.06
CA MET A 92 -19.91 11.21 1.97
C MET A 92 -21.37 10.97 1.51
N PRO A 93 -21.66 9.87 0.79
CA PRO A 93 -23.03 9.50 0.41
C PRO A 93 -24.01 9.38 1.60
N GLY A 94 -23.48 9.15 2.80
CA GLY A 94 -24.21 8.99 4.05
C GLY A 94 -24.85 7.61 4.18
N ALA A 95 -25.47 7.33 5.33
CA ALA A 95 -26.06 6.03 5.64
C ALA A 95 -27.16 5.57 4.67
N ALA A 96 -27.79 6.51 3.95
CA ALA A 96 -28.77 6.20 2.90
C ALA A 96 -28.12 6.01 1.51
N ASN A 97 -26.79 6.08 1.43
CA ASN A 97 -25.95 6.00 0.25
C ASN A 97 -26.48 6.86 -0.90
N GLN A 98 -26.79 8.13 -0.63
CA GLN A 98 -27.35 9.03 -1.62
C GLN A 98 -26.25 9.44 -2.61
N PRO A 99 -26.49 9.34 -3.94
CA PRO A 99 -25.52 9.79 -4.93
C PRO A 99 -25.19 11.28 -4.75
N GLN A 100 -23.90 11.58 -4.64
CA GLN A 100 -23.37 12.92 -4.49
C GLN A 100 -22.88 13.45 -5.83
N ALA A 101 -23.06 14.74 -6.10
CA ALA A 101 -22.67 15.34 -7.38
C ALA A 101 -21.15 15.57 -7.48
N MET A 102 -20.61 15.38 -8.68
CA MET A 102 -19.24 15.81 -9.03
C MET A 102 -19.29 17.17 -9.75
N THR A 103 -18.21 17.93 -9.63
CA THR A 103 -18.05 19.24 -10.30
C THR A 103 -17.14 19.09 -11.52
N PHE A 104 -17.48 19.77 -12.62
CA PHE A 104 -16.62 19.80 -13.80
C PHE A 104 -15.57 20.91 -13.69
N ASP A 105 -14.30 20.58 -13.86
CA ASP A 105 -13.18 21.51 -13.92
C ASP A 105 -12.82 21.79 -15.37
N THR A 106 -13.04 23.02 -15.81
CA THR A 106 -12.72 23.45 -17.18
C THR A 106 -11.22 23.63 -17.44
N THR A 107 -10.41 23.71 -16.39
CA THR A 107 -8.94 23.84 -16.50
C THR A 107 -8.32 22.52 -16.89
N TRP A 108 -8.81 21.42 -16.30
CA TRP A 108 -8.26 20.08 -16.46
C TRP A 108 -9.11 19.14 -17.32
N ASP A 109 -10.27 19.62 -17.78
CA ASP A 109 -11.22 18.89 -18.62
C ASP A 109 -11.68 17.55 -18.00
N TRP A 110 -12.06 17.60 -16.72
CA TRP A 110 -12.52 16.44 -15.95
C TRP A 110 -13.65 16.77 -15.00
N PHE A 111 -14.33 15.75 -14.49
CA PHE A 111 -15.17 15.85 -13.31
C PHE A 111 -14.35 15.46 -12.08
N HIS A 112 -14.57 16.13 -10.96
CA HIS A 112 -13.90 15.82 -9.69
C HIS A 112 -14.86 15.92 -8.51
N ALA A 113 -14.52 15.16 -7.47
CA ALA A 113 -15.04 15.32 -6.11
C ALA A 113 -13.83 15.34 -5.18
N GLU A 114 -13.49 16.53 -4.71
CA GLU A 114 -12.29 16.81 -3.93
C GLU A 114 -12.56 16.60 -2.44
N TRP A 115 -11.63 15.96 -1.73
CA TRP A 115 -11.60 15.88 -0.26
C TRP A 115 -12.91 15.37 0.37
N ILE A 116 -13.45 14.30 -0.21
CA ILE A 116 -14.51 13.50 0.39
C ILE A 116 -13.99 12.99 1.74
N PRO A 117 -14.69 13.17 2.88
CA PRO A 117 -14.15 12.91 4.21
C PRO A 117 -14.18 11.42 4.56
N LEU A 118 -13.49 10.62 3.76
CA LEU A 118 -13.48 9.16 3.84
C LEU A 118 -12.46 8.65 4.87
N THR A 119 -12.82 7.56 5.55
CA THR A 119 -11.99 6.90 6.56
C THR A 119 -11.61 5.47 6.12
N PRO A 120 -10.53 4.86 6.65
CA PRO A 120 -10.15 3.48 6.32
C PRO A 120 -11.03 2.43 7.03
N ILE A 121 -12.20 2.82 7.54
CA ILE A 121 -13.10 1.98 8.33
C ILE A 121 -14.44 1.90 7.61
N ASP A 122 -14.93 0.69 7.38
CA ASP A 122 -16.19 0.44 6.69
C ASP A 122 -17.41 0.61 7.60
N ASP A 123 -18.61 0.49 7.04
CA ASP A 123 -19.87 0.70 7.76
C ASP A 123 -20.13 -0.36 8.86
N ALA A 124 -19.41 -1.47 8.83
CA ALA A 124 -19.40 -2.52 9.85
C ALA A 124 -18.27 -2.35 10.89
N PHE A 125 -17.62 -1.17 10.90
CA PHE A 125 -16.49 -0.84 11.76
C PHE A 125 -15.28 -1.76 11.57
N GLN A 126 -15.13 -2.36 10.39
CA GLN A 126 -13.96 -3.14 10.01
C GLN A 126 -12.99 -2.28 9.21
N LYS A 127 -11.69 -2.55 9.36
CA LYS A 127 -10.65 -1.86 8.58
C LYS A 127 -10.76 -2.27 7.11
N ASN A 128 -11.13 -1.33 6.25
CA ASN A 128 -11.03 -1.44 4.80
C ASN A 128 -10.36 -0.18 4.24
N PRO A 129 -9.04 -0.22 3.99
CA PRO A 129 -8.30 0.92 3.46
C PRO A 129 -8.51 1.14 1.95
N TYR A 130 -9.27 0.27 1.27
CA TYR A 130 -9.52 0.32 -0.18
C TYR A 130 -11.02 0.30 -0.53
N PRO A 131 -11.84 1.21 0.02
CA PRO A 131 -13.26 1.23 -0.29
C PRO A 131 -13.51 1.61 -1.75
N LEU A 132 -14.61 1.11 -2.29
CA LEU A 132 -15.03 1.35 -3.66
C LEU A 132 -16.12 2.41 -3.75
N MET A 133 -16.01 3.25 -4.77
CA MET A 133 -17.00 4.26 -5.15
C MET A 133 -17.45 4.00 -6.59
N ARG A 134 -18.75 3.97 -6.81
CA ARG A 134 -19.35 3.91 -8.14
C ARG A 134 -19.52 5.33 -8.66
N ILE A 135 -19.06 5.55 -9.89
CA ILE A 135 -19.26 6.79 -10.63
C ILE A 135 -20.31 6.56 -11.70
N VAL A 136 -21.31 7.44 -11.78
CA VAL A 136 -22.44 7.33 -12.71
C VAL A 136 -22.56 8.61 -13.52
N ALA A 137 -22.50 8.49 -14.84
CA ALA A 137 -22.77 9.59 -15.76
C ALA A 137 -24.22 9.56 -16.26
N ARG A 138 -24.83 10.74 -16.30
CA ARG A 138 -26.16 10.96 -16.85
C ARG A 138 -26.15 12.04 -17.91
N ASN A 139 -27.00 11.90 -18.92
CA ASN A 139 -27.24 12.93 -19.92
C ASN A 139 -28.26 13.98 -19.44
N ALA A 140 -28.55 14.98 -20.27
CA ALA A 140 -29.51 16.05 -19.96
C ALA A 140 -30.95 15.56 -19.73
N SER A 141 -31.28 14.35 -20.18
CA SER A 141 -32.57 13.68 -19.92
C SER A 141 -32.53 12.81 -18.65
N ASN A 142 -31.49 12.95 -17.83
CA ASN A 142 -31.23 12.20 -16.60
C ASN A 142 -31.07 10.67 -16.79
N GLN A 143 -30.82 10.22 -18.03
CA GLN A 143 -30.60 8.81 -18.35
C GLN A 143 -29.14 8.45 -18.06
N VAL A 144 -28.91 7.29 -17.42
CA VAL A 144 -27.55 6.76 -17.24
C VAL A 144 -26.98 6.41 -18.60
N VAL A 145 -25.81 6.96 -18.93
CA VAL A 145 -25.09 6.70 -20.19
C VAL A 145 -23.82 5.89 -19.98
N ALA A 146 -23.22 5.98 -18.78
CA ALA A 146 -22.05 5.19 -18.42
C ALA A 146 -21.95 5.08 -16.89
N SER A 147 -21.25 4.04 -16.43
CA SER A 147 -20.83 3.92 -15.03
C SER A 147 -19.52 3.16 -14.92
N THR A 148 -18.75 3.43 -13.88
CA THR A 148 -17.54 2.67 -13.51
C THR A 148 -17.49 2.53 -11.99
N VAL A 149 -16.56 1.71 -11.49
CA VAL A 149 -16.24 1.59 -10.08
C VAL A 149 -14.75 1.86 -9.91
N THR A 150 -14.40 2.79 -9.04
CA THR A 150 -13.02 3.13 -8.72
C THR A 150 -12.79 3.02 -7.21
N VAL A 151 -11.55 2.85 -6.81
CA VAL A 151 -11.16 2.78 -5.41
C VAL A 151 -10.82 4.18 -4.88
N ALA A 152 -11.18 4.44 -3.63
CA ALA A 152 -10.85 5.66 -2.88
C ALA A 152 -10.02 5.30 -1.63
N PRO A 153 -8.71 5.05 -1.76
CA PRO A 153 -7.90 4.46 -0.69
C PRO A 153 -7.52 5.47 0.39
N ASN A 154 -7.71 5.10 1.64
CA ASN A 154 -7.35 5.91 2.81
C ASN A 154 -6.58 5.08 3.82
N SER A 155 -5.69 5.72 4.58
CA SER A 155 -4.90 5.05 5.59
C SER A 155 -4.66 5.91 6.82
N SER A 156 -4.86 5.31 8.00
CA SER A 156 -4.55 5.88 9.31
C SER A 156 -3.22 5.39 9.87
N GLU A 157 -2.32 4.88 9.03
CA GLU A 157 -1.01 4.35 9.41
C GLU A 157 0.07 5.42 9.63
N LEU A 158 -0.30 6.70 9.63
CA LEU A 158 0.58 7.79 10.08
C LEU A 158 0.81 7.64 11.60
N GLU A 159 1.74 6.76 11.98
CA GLU A 159 1.97 6.33 13.35
C GLU A 159 3.29 6.86 13.91
N CYS A 160 3.22 7.89 14.75
CA CYS A 160 4.38 8.46 15.43
C CYS A 160 4.71 7.77 16.76
N SER A 161 3.76 6.97 17.27
CA SER A 161 3.77 6.35 18.60
C SER A 161 4.99 5.46 18.85
N ARG A 162 5.56 4.85 17.80
CA ARG A 162 6.74 3.98 17.88
C ARG A 162 7.98 4.68 18.48
N CYS A 163 8.07 5.99 18.33
CA CYS A 163 9.13 6.80 18.91
C CYS A 163 8.60 7.77 19.96
N HIS A 164 7.49 8.46 19.64
CA HIS A 164 6.94 9.52 20.48
C HIS A 164 5.98 9.04 21.56
N GLY A 165 5.58 7.78 21.56
CA GLY A 165 4.83 7.20 22.66
C GLY A 165 5.64 7.25 23.95
N SER A 166 4.96 7.44 25.07
CA SER A 166 5.59 7.47 26.38
C SER A 166 6.37 6.18 26.62
N HIS A 167 7.61 6.33 27.07
CA HIS A 167 8.55 5.23 27.34
C HIS A 167 9.01 4.41 26.12
N GLN A 168 8.78 4.88 24.88
CA GLN A 168 9.17 4.14 23.67
C GLN A 168 10.61 4.42 23.25
N SER A 169 10.97 5.68 23.00
CA SER A 169 12.33 6.06 22.57
C SER A 169 12.92 7.16 23.46
N PRO A 170 14.06 6.92 24.15
CA PRO A 170 14.76 7.97 24.89
C PRO A 170 15.14 9.18 24.02
N ALA A 171 15.37 8.98 22.73
CA ALA A 171 15.73 10.05 21.79
C ALA A 171 14.56 11.02 21.51
N ALA A 172 13.32 10.58 21.70
CA ALA A 172 12.12 11.39 21.51
C ALA A 172 11.55 11.93 22.85
N ARG A 173 12.24 11.71 23.96
CA ARG A 173 11.75 12.10 25.29
C ARG A 173 11.81 13.61 25.48
N PRO A 174 10.68 14.29 25.80
CA PRO A 174 10.68 15.68 26.20
C PRO A 174 11.53 15.93 27.47
N ALA A 175 12.12 17.11 27.60
CA ALA A 175 12.95 17.50 28.74
C ALA A 175 12.16 17.49 30.05
N ALA A 176 10.90 17.93 30.02
CA ALA A 176 9.97 17.86 31.15
C ALA A 176 9.47 16.42 31.46
N GLY A 177 9.84 15.43 30.63
CA GLY A 177 9.37 14.06 30.70
C GLY A 177 8.12 13.79 29.87
N TRP A 178 7.74 12.51 29.83
CA TRP A 178 6.60 11.99 29.08
C TRP A 178 5.26 12.56 29.56
N ALA A 179 4.31 12.70 28.64
CA ALA A 179 2.93 13.11 28.92
C ALA A 179 2.20 12.04 29.72
N ASN A 180 2.37 10.75 29.36
CA ASN A 180 1.69 9.61 29.95
C ASN A 180 0.16 9.76 29.91
N ASP A 181 -0.38 10.19 28.77
CA ASP A 181 -1.83 10.25 28.59
C ASP A 181 -2.38 8.80 28.57
N PRO A 182 -3.47 8.50 29.29
CA PRO A 182 -4.08 7.17 29.28
C PRO A 182 -4.64 6.78 27.90
N ASP A 183 -4.96 7.75 27.05
CA ASP A 183 -5.33 7.52 25.66
C ASP A 183 -4.07 7.45 24.77
N PRO A 184 -3.74 6.27 24.21
CA PRO A 184 -2.55 6.11 23.38
C PRO A 184 -2.60 6.92 22.08
N LEU A 185 -3.79 7.32 21.59
CA LEU A 185 -3.90 8.21 20.43
C LEU A 185 -3.55 9.67 20.78
N ARG A 186 -3.65 10.04 22.06
CA ARG A 186 -3.29 11.39 22.53
C ARG A 186 -1.86 11.45 23.03
N ASP A 187 -1.37 10.38 23.65
CA ASP A 187 -0.08 10.33 24.34
C ASP A 187 1.11 10.73 23.45
N ASP A 188 1.26 10.08 22.30
CA ASP A 188 2.35 10.38 21.37
C ASP A 188 2.22 11.79 20.78
N ARG A 189 1.00 12.23 20.48
CA ARG A 189 0.72 13.58 19.99
C ARG A 189 1.13 14.66 21.00
N LEU A 190 0.77 14.46 22.26
CA LEU A 190 1.13 15.37 23.35
C LEU A 190 2.64 15.41 23.59
N ASN A 191 3.32 14.25 23.50
CA ASN A 191 4.77 14.18 23.58
C ASN A 191 5.45 14.92 22.42
N ILE A 192 4.91 14.85 21.21
CA ILE A 192 5.38 15.64 20.06
C ILE A 192 5.28 17.13 20.34
N LEU A 193 4.13 17.61 20.84
CA LEU A 193 3.95 19.04 21.15
C LEU A 193 4.91 19.51 22.25
N ARG A 194 5.11 18.71 23.31
CA ARG A 194 6.10 19.05 24.35
C ARG A 194 7.52 19.11 23.80
N LEU A 195 7.93 18.12 23.02
CA LEU A 195 9.27 18.10 22.44
C LEU A 195 9.48 19.24 21.43
N HIS A 196 8.43 19.62 20.71
CA HIS A 196 8.43 20.79 19.86
C HIS A 196 8.64 22.07 20.68
N ASP A 197 7.86 22.25 21.75
CA ASP A 197 8.01 23.40 22.67
C ASP A 197 9.41 23.46 23.29
N ASP A 198 9.97 22.34 23.75
CA ASP A 198 11.32 22.27 24.32
C ASP A 198 12.41 22.79 23.37
N ARG A 199 12.20 22.64 22.05
CA ARG A 199 13.15 23.07 21.02
C ARG A 199 13.01 24.54 20.64
N HIS A 200 11.83 25.12 20.80
CA HIS A 200 11.48 26.41 20.20
C HIS A 200 11.11 27.51 21.20
N LEU A 201 10.71 27.17 22.43
CA LEU A 201 10.39 28.16 23.45
C LEU A 201 11.60 29.08 23.73
N GLY A 202 11.31 30.38 23.83
CA GLY A 202 12.32 31.43 23.98
C GLY A 202 12.85 32.01 22.66
N GLN A 203 12.55 31.39 21.51
CA GLN A 203 12.83 31.97 20.20
C GLN A 203 11.78 33.02 19.84
N THR A 204 12.23 34.16 19.29
CA THR A 204 11.32 35.28 18.95
C THR A 204 10.39 34.89 17.80
N GLU A 205 10.91 34.15 16.83
CA GLU A 205 10.21 33.63 15.68
C GLU A 205 9.07 32.71 16.09
N TYR A 206 9.29 31.85 17.09
CA TYR A 206 8.27 30.95 17.60
C TYR A 206 7.16 31.68 18.34
N ALA A 207 7.51 32.65 19.20
CA ALA A 207 6.52 33.49 19.89
C ALA A 207 5.64 34.26 18.89
N ASN A 208 6.24 34.79 17.82
CA ASN A 208 5.51 35.45 16.74
C ASN A 208 4.59 34.48 15.99
N ALA A 209 5.05 33.26 15.72
CA ALA A 209 4.24 32.24 15.05
C ALA A 209 3.05 31.81 15.90
N LEU A 210 3.23 31.57 17.21
CA LEU A 210 2.14 31.28 18.15
C LEU A 210 1.11 32.40 18.16
N ALA A 211 1.55 33.66 18.26
CA ALA A 211 0.66 34.82 18.24
C ALA A 211 -0.10 34.95 16.92
N ALA A 212 0.56 34.74 15.77
CA ALA A 212 -0.07 34.80 14.45
C ALA A 212 -1.09 33.66 14.25
N ALA A 213 -0.82 32.49 14.81
CA ALA A 213 -1.71 31.32 14.74
C ALA A 213 -2.84 31.33 15.79
N GLY A 214 -2.81 32.26 16.74
CA GLY A 214 -3.78 32.35 17.83
C GLY A 214 -3.59 31.28 18.91
N TYR A 215 -2.38 30.75 19.08
CA TYR A 215 -2.04 29.74 20.06
C TYR A 215 -1.47 30.33 21.36
N ASN A 216 -1.42 29.51 22.42
CA ASN A 216 -0.96 29.93 23.74
C ASN A 216 0.50 30.38 23.69
N ALA A 217 0.80 31.54 24.29
CA ALA A 217 2.16 32.09 24.35
C ALA A 217 3.15 31.20 25.13
N LEU A 218 2.65 30.27 25.96
CA LEU A 218 3.47 29.29 26.69
C LEU A 218 3.83 28.05 25.87
N GLY A 219 3.23 27.84 24.68
CA GLY A 219 3.54 26.72 23.81
C GLY A 219 2.31 25.98 23.25
N LEU A 220 2.57 25.08 22.31
CA LEU A 220 1.54 24.25 21.69
C LEU A 220 0.99 23.21 22.67
N TYR A 221 1.82 22.69 23.59
CA TYR A 221 1.35 21.75 24.60
C TYR A 221 0.30 22.37 25.53
N GLN A 222 0.51 23.60 25.99
CA GLN A 222 -0.48 24.33 26.80
C GLN A 222 -1.73 24.68 25.99
N THR A 223 -1.57 24.99 24.70
CA THR A 223 -2.71 25.20 23.78
C THR A 223 -3.61 23.97 23.77
N ALA A 224 -3.04 22.77 23.57
CA ALA A 224 -3.83 21.52 23.54
C ALA A 224 -4.41 21.10 24.91
N THR A 225 -3.68 21.33 25.99
CA THR A 225 -4.02 20.74 27.31
C THR A 225 -4.73 21.69 28.26
N THR A 226 -4.37 22.97 28.24
CA THR A 226 -4.95 23.98 29.14
C THR A 226 -6.09 24.71 28.47
N ASP A 227 -5.90 25.10 27.20
CA ASP A 227 -6.91 25.85 26.45
C ASP A 227 -7.92 24.93 25.75
N GLY A 228 -7.55 23.64 25.57
CA GLY A 228 -8.40 22.65 24.90
C GLY A 228 -8.53 22.87 23.39
N VAL A 229 -7.59 23.59 22.78
CA VAL A 229 -7.61 23.94 21.36
C VAL A 229 -6.67 23.01 20.60
N SER A 230 -7.17 22.35 19.56
CA SER A 230 -6.35 21.47 18.71
C SER A 230 -5.43 22.25 17.78
N ILE A 231 -4.24 21.71 17.53
CA ILE A 231 -3.21 22.36 16.71
C ILE A 231 -3.34 21.91 15.26
N PHE A 232 -3.51 22.84 14.33
CA PHE A 232 -3.31 22.58 12.92
C PHE A 232 -1.87 22.94 12.54
N CYS A 233 -1.02 21.94 12.26
CA CYS A 233 0.41 22.13 12.02
C CYS A 233 0.68 23.12 10.87
N ALA A 234 -0.14 23.04 9.82
CA ALA A 234 0.02 23.90 8.67
C ALA A 234 -0.41 25.36 8.92
N ARG A 235 -1.05 25.69 10.05
CA ARG A 235 -1.29 27.09 10.42
C ARG A 235 0.03 27.86 10.57
N CYS A 236 1.09 27.20 11.06
CA CYS A 236 2.43 27.79 11.17
C CYS A 236 3.36 27.37 10.03
N HIS A 237 3.34 26.09 9.64
CA HIS A 237 4.24 25.55 8.62
C HIS A 237 3.55 25.49 7.25
N VAL A 238 4.03 26.26 6.27
CA VAL A 238 3.41 26.25 4.93
C VAL A 238 3.44 24.85 4.30
N THR A 239 2.35 24.47 3.65
CA THR A 239 2.22 23.26 2.82
C THR A 239 1.45 23.57 1.56
N ASN A 240 1.81 22.92 0.46
CA ASN A 240 1.10 23.02 -0.81
C ASN A 240 -0.08 22.04 -0.94
N ALA A 241 -0.36 21.24 0.08
CA ALA A 241 -1.60 20.45 0.16
C ALA A 241 -2.83 21.32 0.45
N ILE A 242 -2.64 22.41 1.21
CA ILE A 242 -3.73 23.25 1.72
C ILE A 242 -3.37 24.71 1.47
N ALA A 243 -4.15 25.38 0.64
CA ALA A 243 -3.94 26.78 0.32
C ALA A 243 -4.11 27.69 1.56
N GLY A 244 -3.42 28.84 1.57
CA GLY A 244 -3.56 29.84 2.62
C GLY A 244 -2.91 29.48 3.96
N THR A 245 -1.99 28.52 3.98
CA THR A 245 -1.29 28.04 5.18
C THR A 245 0.07 28.73 5.39
N GLY A 246 0.58 28.63 6.62
CA GLY A 246 1.93 29.04 7.01
C GLY A 246 2.08 30.47 7.54
N VAL A 247 3.13 30.67 8.34
CA VAL A 247 3.58 31.98 8.83
C VAL A 247 4.92 32.33 8.17
N PRO A 248 5.10 33.57 7.65
CA PRO A 248 6.36 33.97 7.03
C PRO A 248 7.57 33.77 7.96
N GLY A 249 8.63 33.17 7.43
CA GLY A 249 9.87 32.89 8.17
C GLY A 249 9.87 31.56 8.94
N VAL A 250 8.73 30.87 9.05
CA VAL A 250 8.66 29.49 9.54
C VAL A 250 8.96 28.53 8.40
N THR A 251 9.77 27.50 8.66
CA THR A 251 10.14 26.50 7.65
C THR A 251 8.91 25.73 7.14
N PRO A 252 8.84 25.38 5.84
CA PRO A 252 7.77 24.56 5.30
C PRO A 252 7.63 23.21 6.03
N LEU A 253 6.42 22.66 6.08
CA LEU A 253 6.15 21.44 6.87
C LEU A 253 7.01 20.25 6.40
N THR A 254 7.23 20.12 5.09
CA THR A 254 8.08 19.06 4.54
C THR A 254 9.54 19.17 5.01
N GLU A 255 10.09 20.38 5.08
CA GLU A 255 11.46 20.64 5.52
C GLU A 255 11.57 20.44 7.04
N ALA A 256 10.62 20.99 7.81
CA ALA A 256 10.58 20.87 9.26
C ALA A 256 10.48 19.40 9.72
N MET A 257 9.63 18.60 9.07
CA MET A 257 9.45 17.20 9.43
C MET A 257 10.62 16.34 8.95
N HIS A 258 10.88 16.28 7.65
CA HIS A 258 11.86 15.33 7.12
C HIS A 258 13.30 15.72 7.47
N GLY A 259 13.64 17.01 7.45
CA GLY A 259 14.98 17.48 7.78
C GLY A 259 15.38 17.14 9.22
N LEU A 260 14.44 17.21 10.17
CA LEU A 260 14.69 16.81 11.55
C LEU A 260 14.80 15.29 11.72
N HIS A 261 13.99 14.52 10.98
CA HIS A 261 13.96 13.06 11.13
C HIS A 261 15.08 12.34 10.36
N ALA A 262 15.66 12.95 9.33
CA ALA A 262 16.73 12.34 8.54
C ALA A 262 17.89 11.80 9.39
N THR A 263 18.27 12.52 10.44
CA THR A 263 19.38 12.12 11.34
C THR A 263 18.96 11.30 12.56
N VAL A 264 17.66 11.01 12.72
CA VAL A 264 17.16 10.27 13.88
C VAL A 264 17.51 8.80 13.75
N ILE A 265 17.94 8.18 14.85
CA ILE A 265 18.26 6.76 14.91
C ILE A 265 16.96 5.97 15.13
N ASP A 266 16.66 5.03 14.22
CA ASP A 266 15.56 4.08 14.36
C ASP A 266 15.79 3.20 15.61
N PRO A 267 14.76 2.88 16.41
CA PRO A 267 14.85 1.86 17.47
C PRO A 267 15.52 0.54 17.07
N LYS A 268 15.52 0.16 15.79
CA LYS A 268 16.21 -1.02 15.23
C LYS A 268 17.69 -0.78 14.87
N GLY A 269 18.18 0.45 14.97
CA GLY A 269 19.55 0.88 14.66
C GLY A 269 19.72 1.50 13.27
N GLY A 270 20.70 2.40 13.12
CA GLY A 270 20.93 3.19 11.89
C GLY A 270 20.08 4.48 11.85
N THR A 271 20.47 5.48 11.04
CA THR A 271 19.64 6.67 10.86
C THR A 271 18.49 6.38 9.88
N LEU A 272 17.40 7.14 9.98
CA LEU A 272 16.27 7.01 9.06
C LEU A 272 16.64 7.34 7.60
N SER A 273 17.62 8.23 7.36
CA SER A 273 18.10 8.50 5.98
C SER A 273 18.97 7.37 5.42
N ASP A 274 19.71 6.66 6.27
CA ASP A 274 20.64 5.60 5.82
C ASP A 274 19.93 4.31 5.37
N ASN A 275 18.64 4.15 5.65
CA ASN A 275 17.90 2.96 5.26
C ASN A 275 17.49 3.05 3.77
N PRO A 276 18.05 2.20 2.89
CA PRO A 276 17.84 2.30 1.45
C PRO A 276 16.49 1.72 0.99
N THR A 277 15.67 1.22 1.93
CA THR A 277 14.40 0.57 1.62
C THR A 277 13.23 1.46 2.02
N ARG A 278 12.08 1.28 1.39
CA ARG A 278 10.84 1.98 1.72
C ARG A 278 10.36 1.77 3.16
N THR A 279 10.94 0.81 3.90
CA THR A 279 10.61 0.60 5.32
C THR A 279 10.89 1.85 6.15
N ALA A 280 11.90 2.64 5.82
CA ALA A 280 12.22 3.90 6.49
C ALA A 280 11.06 4.90 6.37
N CYS A 281 10.51 5.03 5.15
CA CYS A 281 9.37 5.89 4.88
C CYS A 281 8.09 5.34 5.54
N TYR A 282 7.90 4.02 5.52
CA TYR A 282 6.71 3.36 6.07
C TYR A 282 6.61 3.45 7.60
N VAL A 283 7.66 3.87 8.30
CA VAL A 283 7.57 4.19 9.74
C VAL A 283 6.56 5.31 9.97
N CYS A 284 6.51 6.30 9.08
CA CYS A 284 5.63 7.47 9.21
C CYS A 284 4.56 7.53 8.12
N HIS A 285 4.73 6.81 7.02
CA HIS A 285 3.78 6.81 5.91
C HIS A 285 3.03 5.48 5.79
N PRO A 286 1.82 5.49 5.20
CA PRO A 286 1.07 4.28 4.90
C PRO A 286 1.90 3.23 4.16
N GLY A 287 1.94 2.00 4.66
CA GLY A 287 2.92 1.06 4.12
C GLY A 287 2.98 -0.33 4.70
N PHE A 288 2.90 -0.51 6.02
CA PHE A 288 3.03 -1.84 6.63
C PHE A 288 1.83 -2.73 6.28
N ASP A 289 0.62 -2.21 6.42
CA ASP A 289 -0.61 -2.90 6.02
C ASP A 289 -1.09 -2.40 4.66
N THR A 290 -1.09 -1.08 4.45
CA THR A 290 -1.74 -0.46 3.29
C THR A 290 -0.82 -0.27 2.09
N GLN A 291 0.47 -0.57 2.20
CA GLN A 291 1.42 -0.55 1.07
C GLN A 291 1.21 0.63 0.09
N CYS A 292 1.44 1.88 0.52
CA CYS A 292 1.17 3.04 -0.35
C CYS A 292 1.70 2.84 -1.78
N LEU A 293 2.96 2.41 -1.90
CA LEU A 293 3.59 2.01 -3.17
C LEU A 293 3.28 0.53 -3.50
N ARG A 294 2.16 0.28 -4.18
CA ARG A 294 1.61 -1.06 -4.51
C ARG A 294 1.32 -1.32 -5.99
N GLY A 295 1.47 -0.30 -6.83
CA GLY A 295 1.32 -0.43 -8.28
C GLY A 295 2.49 -1.15 -8.94
N ALA A 296 2.50 -1.20 -10.27
CA ALA A 296 3.54 -1.85 -11.08
C ALA A 296 4.97 -1.50 -10.64
N MET A 297 5.21 -0.24 -10.28
CA MET A 297 6.52 0.21 -9.77
C MET A 297 6.86 -0.42 -8.42
N GLY A 298 5.93 -0.41 -7.47
CA GLY A 298 6.12 -0.96 -6.13
C GLY A 298 6.25 -2.47 -6.03
N LYS A 299 5.91 -3.17 -7.11
CA LYS A 299 6.01 -4.62 -7.26
C LYS A 299 7.20 -5.08 -8.07
N ALA A 300 7.86 -4.18 -8.78
CA ALA A 300 8.97 -4.57 -9.64
C ALA A 300 10.06 -5.20 -8.78
N ILE A 301 10.48 -6.40 -9.12
CA ILE A 301 11.50 -7.15 -8.40
C ILE A 301 12.80 -7.16 -9.22
N GLY A 302 13.93 -6.92 -8.56
CA GLY A 302 15.25 -6.99 -9.18
C GLY A 302 15.89 -8.36 -9.03
N ASP A 303 17.04 -8.55 -9.68
CA ASP A 303 17.78 -9.84 -9.73
C ASP A 303 18.26 -10.36 -8.37
N ASP A 304 18.12 -9.61 -7.27
CA ASP A 304 18.42 -10.07 -5.91
C ASP A 304 17.17 -10.53 -5.14
N GLY A 305 16.02 -10.60 -5.82
CA GLY A 305 14.73 -10.92 -5.23
C GLY A 305 14.12 -9.79 -4.40
N LYS A 306 14.73 -8.61 -4.29
CA LYS A 306 14.14 -7.48 -3.57
C LYS A 306 13.34 -6.58 -4.50
N PHE A 307 12.52 -5.72 -3.92
CA PHE A 307 11.86 -4.67 -4.69
C PHE A 307 12.92 -3.79 -5.38
N SER A 308 12.91 -3.80 -6.71
CA SER A 308 13.83 -3.03 -7.57
C SER A 308 13.62 -1.52 -7.46
N MET A 309 12.44 -1.10 -7.04
CA MET A 309 12.09 0.30 -6.81
C MET A 309 11.63 0.51 -5.38
N GLN A 310 12.17 1.54 -4.76
CA GLN A 310 11.85 2.00 -3.41
C GLN A 310 11.26 3.41 -3.49
N CYS A 311 10.74 3.94 -2.38
CA CYS A 311 10.31 5.35 -2.34
C CYS A 311 11.50 6.28 -2.71
N GLN A 312 12.70 5.91 -2.27
CA GLN A 312 13.94 6.62 -2.52
C GLN A 312 14.35 6.64 -4.00
N SER A 313 13.96 5.61 -4.77
CA SER A 313 14.18 5.58 -6.23
C SER A 313 13.49 6.73 -6.97
N CYS A 314 12.49 7.35 -6.33
CA CYS A 314 11.64 8.40 -6.89
C CYS A 314 11.82 9.75 -6.18
N HIS A 315 11.93 9.73 -4.85
CA HIS A 315 11.89 10.93 -4.02
C HIS A 315 13.24 11.35 -3.46
N GLY A 316 14.26 10.48 -3.51
CA GLY A 316 15.50 10.64 -2.76
C GLY A 316 15.36 10.11 -1.33
N ASP A 317 16.43 10.24 -0.55
CA ASP A 317 16.40 9.86 0.86
C ASP A 317 15.61 10.88 1.72
N MET A 318 15.57 10.68 3.04
CA MET A 318 14.82 11.58 3.91
C MET A 318 15.41 13.00 3.97
N ALA A 319 16.73 13.13 3.81
CA ALA A 319 17.41 14.42 3.74
C ALA A 319 17.08 15.15 2.43
N ASP A 320 17.02 14.45 1.30
CA ASP A 320 16.58 15.00 0.01
C ASP A 320 15.14 15.51 0.11
N VAL A 321 14.26 14.74 0.75
CA VAL A 321 12.85 15.08 0.95
C VAL A 321 12.69 16.31 1.87
N GLY A 322 13.59 16.47 2.84
CA GLY A 322 13.68 17.59 3.76
C GLY A 322 14.58 18.74 3.31
N ALA A 323 15.10 18.72 2.08
CA ALA A 323 16.06 19.72 1.62
C ALA A 323 15.44 21.11 1.50
N THR A 324 16.20 22.13 1.93
CA THR A 324 15.80 23.53 1.78
C THR A 324 15.51 23.87 0.32
N GLY A 325 14.34 24.44 0.06
CA GLY A 325 13.89 24.82 -1.28
C GLY A 325 13.08 23.74 -2.02
N ARG A 326 12.97 22.51 -1.50
CA ARG A 326 12.08 21.49 -2.05
C ARG A 326 10.61 21.85 -1.78
N VAL A 327 9.80 21.84 -2.83
CA VAL A 327 8.38 22.19 -2.83
C VAL A 327 7.52 20.93 -2.80
N GLY A 328 7.44 20.29 -1.62
CA GLY A 328 6.55 19.19 -1.24
C GLY A 328 5.78 18.47 -2.38
N TRP A 329 4.46 18.64 -2.41
CA TRP A 329 3.54 18.00 -3.37
C TRP A 329 3.74 18.36 -4.86
N LEU A 330 4.67 19.27 -5.19
CA LEU A 330 4.93 19.76 -6.55
C LEU A 330 6.28 19.28 -7.11
N ASP A 331 7.27 19.00 -6.26
CA ASP A 331 8.58 18.46 -6.66
C ASP A 331 8.59 16.92 -6.76
N GLN A 332 7.63 16.37 -7.50
CA GLN A 332 7.53 14.92 -7.72
C GLN A 332 8.22 14.52 -9.03
N PRO A 333 8.68 13.27 -9.15
CA PRO A 333 9.25 12.80 -10.40
C PRO A 333 8.20 12.71 -11.51
N THR A 334 8.69 12.82 -12.74
CA THR A 334 7.91 12.61 -13.96
C THR A 334 8.27 11.25 -14.57
N CYS A 335 7.40 10.70 -15.43
CA CYS A 335 7.67 9.43 -16.10
C CYS A 335 8.99 9.46 -16.89
N GLN A 336 9.28 10.57 -17.57
CA GLN A 336 10.50 10.72 -18.37
C GLN A 336 11.81 10.69 -17.57
N ASN A 337 11.75 10.78 -16.24
CA ASN A 337 12.95 10.59 -15.41
C ASN A 337 13.34 9.11 -15.31
N CYS A 338 12.45 8.16 -15.62
CA CYS A 338 12.78 6.74 -15.72
C CYS A 338 12.66 6.22 -17.14
N HIS A 339 11.62 6.63 -17.88
CA HIS A 339 11.35 6.22 -19.25
C HIS A 339 12.20 7.03 -20.20
N SER A 340 13.35 6.46 -20.59
CA SER A 340 14.38 7.22 -21.30
C SER A 340 14.17 7.29 -22.80
N GLY A 341 13.34 6.39 -23.36
CA GLY A 341 12.93 6.49 -24.74
C GLY A 341 12.40 5.20 -25.34
N THR A 342 12.56 5.07 -26.65
CA THR A 342 12.11 3.93 -27.47
C THR A 342 13.15 2.80 -27.46
N ALA A 343 12.84 1.66 -28.06
CA ALA A 343 13.77 0.55 -28.20
C ALA A 343 15.02 0.93 -29.04
N THR A 344 14.90 1.90 -29.94
CA THR A 344 15.98 2.32 -30.86
C THR A 344 16.60 3.66 -30.50
N ASN A 345 15.98 4.45 -29.64
CA ASN A 345 16.49 5.74 -29.16
C ASN A 345 16.24 5.87 -27.66
N ASN A 346 17.25 5.56 -26.84
CA ASN A 346 17.19 5.58 -25.39
C ASN A 346 18.58 5.90 -24.79
N SER A 347 18.63 6.15 -23.49
CA SER A 347 19.86 6.51 -22.76
C SER A 347 20.65 5.28 -22.26
N GLY A 348 20.64 4.18 -23.01
CA GLY A 348 21.29 2.90 -22.66
C GLY A 348 20.32 1.85 -22.10
N GLU A 349 19.20 2.28 -21.52
CA GLU A 349 18.10 1.41 -21.10
C GLU A 349 16.78 2.08 -21.48
N ILE A 350 15.79 1.31 -21.95
CA ILE A 350 14.45 1.84 -22.27
C ILE A 350 13.79 2.48 -21.04
N ARG A 351 13.96 1.85 -19.88
CA ARG A 351 13.47 2.35 -18.59
C ARG A 351 14.47 2.04 -17.48
N PHE A 352 14.70 3.00 -16.59
CA PHE A 352 15.50 2.84 -15.38
C PHE A 352 14.61 2.55 -14.16
N THR A 353 15.19 1.95 -13.12
CA THR A 353 14.55 1.72 -11.80
C THR A 353 14.75 2.87 -10.82
N SER A 354 15.41 3.96 -11.23
CA SER A 354 15.60 5.16 -10.43
C SER A 354 15.52 6.39 -11.30
N VAL A 355 14.85 7.42 -10.79
CA VAL A 355 14.75 8.74 -11.45
C VAL A 355 16.09 9.48 -11.44
N PHE A 356 17.03 9.04 -10.61
CA PHE A 356 18.34 9.65 -10.43
C PHE A 356 19.43 8.92 -11.21
N ASP A 357 20.38 9.68 -11.75
CA ASP A 357 21.61 9.18 -12.34
C ASP A 357 22.65 8.79 -11.26
N GLY A 358 23.82 8.32 -11.71
CA GLY A 358 24.91 7.93 -10.80
C GLY A 358 25.51 9.09 -9.99
N LEU A 359 25.12 10.34 -10.27
CA LEU A 359 25.54 11.55 -9.57
C LEU A 359 24.42 12.14 -8.69
N GLY A 360 23.24 11.51 -8.65
CA GLY A 360 22.08 11.96 -7.87
C GLY A 360 21.22 13.01 -8.59
N ALA A 361 21.48 13.33 -9.86
CA ALA A 361 20.65 14.26 -10.63
C ALA A 361 19.47 13.53 -11.29
N ARG A 362 18.31 14.20 -11.42
CA ARG A 362 17.16 13.63 -12.15
C ARG A 362 17.53 13.40 -13.62
N ARG A 363 17.24 12.22 -14.14
CA ARG A 363 17.53 11.85 -15.53
C ARG A 363 16.63 12.61 -16.50
N THR A 364 17.15 12.79 -17.71
CA THR A 364 16.40 13.31 -18.86
C THR A 364 16.26 12.23 -19.93
N PRO A 365 15.11 12.14 -20.61
CA PRO A 365 14.91 11.16 -21.68
C PRO A 365 15.76 11.51 -22.90
N ALA A 366 16.24 10.49 -23.61
CA ALA A 366 16.76 10.64 -24.98
C ALA A 366 15.62 10.78 -26.00
N ASP A 367 14.45 10.22 -25.70
CA ASP A 367 13.26 10.29 -26.55
C ASP A 367 11.99 10.56 -25.72
N PRO A 368 11.20 11.60 -26.03
CA PRO A 368 10.04 11.99 -25.24
C PRO A 368 8.76 11.20 -25.57
N THR A 369 8.81 10.10 -26.34
CA THR A 369 7.64 9.29 -26.72
C THR A 369 6.73 8.91 -25.54
N PHE A 370 7.34 8.61 -24.38
CA PHE A 370 6.65 8.25 -23.14
C PHE A 370 6.63 9.39 -22.11
N GLY A 371 7.03 10.59 -22.52
CA GLY A 371 7.05 11.78 -21.69
C GLY A 371 5.65 12.35 -21.48
N THR A 372 5.55 13.22 -20.49
CA THR A 372 4.33 13.99 -20.23
C THR A 372 4.25 15.13 -21.23
N THR A 373 3.05 15.41 -21.76
CA THR A 373 2.76 16.78 -22.20
C THR A 373 2.94 17.68 -20.97
N PRO A 374 3.68 18.80 -21.03
CA PRO A 374 3.87 19.65 -19.86
C PRO A 374 2.52 20.21 -19.36
N ASP A 375 1.95 19.57 -18.35
CA ASP A 375 0.82 20.08 -17.59
C ASP A 375 1.33 20.64 -16.28
N VAL A 376 1.15 21.95 -16.15
CA VAL A 376 1.88 22.81 -15.22
C VAL A 376 0.92 23.22 -14.12
N PRO A 377 0.72 22.41 -13.05
CA PRO A 377 -0.21 22.73 -11.97
C PRO A 377 0.17 24.05 -11.27
N ALA A 378 1.46 24.39 -11.32
CA ALA A 378 1.99 25.69 -10.99
C ALA A 378 3.23 25.94 -11.86
N ALA A 379 3.51 27.22 -12.16
CA ALA A 379 4.62 27.60 -13.02
C ALA A 379 5.94 26.92 -12.62
N GLY A 380 6.56 26.22 -13.56
CA GLY A 380 7.84 25.51 -13.36
C GLY A 380 7.72 24.05 -12.91
N PHE A 381 6.52 23.53 -12.68
CA PHE A 381 6.29 22.14 -12.27
C PHE A 381 5.63 21.32 -13.39
N SER A 382 5.92 20.02 -13.43
CA SER A 382 5.28 19.06 -14.33
C SER A 382 5.02 17.79 -13.54
N LEU A 383 3.77 17.31 -13.53
CA LEU A 383 3.36 16.21 -12.66
C LEU A 383 2.55 15.17 -13.42
N PHE A 384 2.90 13.90 -13.27
CA PHE A 384 2.18 12.77 -13.88
C PHE A 384 0.66 12.82 -13.65
N ARG A 385 0.22 13.15 -12.42
CA ARG A 385 -1.21 13.16 -12.05
C ARG A 385 -2.05 14.25 -12.73
N PHE A 386 -1.39 15.22 -13.36
CA PHE A 386 -2.03 16.29 -14.14
C PHE A 386 -1.72 16.17 -15.64
N SER A 387 -0.92 15.18 -16.04
CA SER A 387 -0.45 15.05 -17.42
C SER A 387 -1.53 14.46 -18.32
N THR A 388 -1.64 15.00 -19.52
CA THR A 388 -2.58 14.58 -20.55
C THR A 388 -1.90 14.07 -21.82
N GLY A 389 -2.63 13.24 -22.56
CA GLY A 389 -2.28 12.74 -23.90
C GLY A 389 -3.52 12.20 -24.60
N HIS A 390 -3.37 11.67 -25.82
CA HIS A 390 -4.45 10.92 -26.51
C HIS A 390 -5.83 11.62 -26.50
N GLY A 391 -5.91 12.81 -27.12
CA GLY A 391 -7.16 13.58 -27.18
C GLY A 391 -7.55 14.31 -25.89
N GLY A 392 -6.60 14.59 -25.00
CA GLY A 392 -6.84 15.28 -23.72
C GLY A 392 -7.13 14.35 -22.54
N LEU A 393 -7.03 13.04 -22.75
CA LEU A 393 -7.22 12.05 -21.71
C LEU A 393 -6.05 12.09 -20.72
N GLN A 394 -6.37 12.06 -19.43
CA GLN A 394 -5.41 12.14 -18.36
C GLN A 394 -4.64 10.82 -18.24
N CYS A 395 -3.33 10.90 -18.03
CA CYS A 395 -2.48 9.71 -17.92
C CYS A 395 -2.96 8.77 -16.80
N SER A 396 -3.42 9.31 -15.67
CA SER A 396 -3.95 8.50 -14.56
C SER A 396 -5.26 7.78 -14.89
N ALA A 397 -6.01 8.22 -15.90
CA ALA A 397 -7.22 7.53 -16.35
C ALA A 397 -6.90 6.15 -16.95
N CYS A 398 -5.78 6.04 -17.68
CA CYS A 398 -5.33 4.78 -18.29
C CYS A 398 -4.37 3.99 -17.41
N HIS A 399 -3.41 4.67 -16.77
CA HIS A 399 -2.34 4.02 -16.02
C HIS A 399 -2.67 3.77 -14.56
N GLY A 400 -3.76 4.36 -14.04
CA GLY A 400 -4.04 4.40 -12.62
C GLY A 400 -3.31 5.57 -11.93
N PRO A 401 -3.56 5.77 -10.64
CA PRO A 401 -3.05 6.93 -9.93
C PRO A 401 -1.59 6.75 -9.49
N PRO A 402 -0.89 7.83 -9.08
CA PRO A 402 0.43 7.72 -8.46
C PRO A 402 0.46 6.64 -7.38
N HIS A 403 1.59 5.93 -7.22
CA HIS A 403 1.78 4.82 -6.26
C HIS A 403 0.89 3.57 -6.44
N ALA A 404 -0.19 3.65 -7.22
CA ALA A 404 -1.07 2.52 -7.55
C ALA A 404 -1.25 2.35 -9.07
N LEU A 405 -0.19 2.61 -9.84
CA LEU A 405 -0.19 2.34 -11.28
C LEU A 405 -0.52 0.87 -11.56
N TYR A 406 -1.36 0.62 -12.55
CA TYR A 406 -1.79 -0.73 -12.87
C TYR A 406 -0.65 -1.61 -13.42
N PRO A 407 -0.71 -2.92 -13.18
CA PRO A 407 -1.60 -3.61 -12.24
C PRO A 407 -1.15 -3.42 -10.78
N THR A 408 -2.08 -3.43 -9.83
CA THR A 408 -1.76 -3.31 -8.38
C THR A 408 -1.97 -4.63 -7.64
N ASN A 409 -1.46 -4.74 -6.40
CA ASN A 409 -1.53 -5.97 -5.59
C ASN A 409 -2.91 -6.17 -4.95
N PHE A 410 -3.75 -5.15 -4.95
CA PHE A 410 -5.04 -5.18 -4.27
C PHE A 410 -6.15 -5.26 -5.32
N ALA A 411 -7.08 -6.19 -5.11
CA ALA A 411 -8.14 -6.46 -6.08
C ALA A 411 -8.96 -5.20 -6.39
N ASN A 412 -9.32 -4.42 -5.35
CA ASN A 412 -10.18 -3.24 -5.47
C ASN A 412 -9.60 -2.15 -6.38
N ASP A 413 -8.27 -1.95 -6.42
CA ASP A 413 -7.65 -1.03 -7.38
C ASP A 413 -7.90 -1.47 -8.83
N ASN A 414 -7.85 -2.77 -9.11
CA ASN A 414 -7.91 -3.31 -10.47
C ASN A 414 -9.34 -3.46 -11.02
N VAL A 415 -10.37 -3.24 -10.20
CA VAL A 415 -11.79 -3.40 -10.56
C VAL A 415 -12.14 -2.60 -11.82
N GLN A 416 -11.76 -1.32 -11.88
CA GLN A 416 -12.04 -0.50 -13.07
C GLN A 416 -11.41 -1.09 -14.33
N SER A 417 -10.14 -1.48 -14.25
CA SER A 417 -9.44 -2.05 -15.41
C SER A 417 -10.13 -3.31 -15.89
N GLU A 418 -10.44 -4.23 -14.98
CA GLU A 418 -11.10 -5.48 -15.33
C GLU A 418 -12.49 -5.24 -15.94
N MET A 419 -13.27 -4.32 -15.37
CA MET A 419 -14.58 -3.94 -15.93
C MET A 419 -14.47 -3.30 -17.32
N THR A 420 -13.40 -2.54 -17.57
CA THR A 420 -13.26 -1.71 -18.77
C THR A 420 -12.75 -2.49 -19.98
N GLN A 421 -11.79 -3.40 -19.78
CA GLN A 421 -11.13 -4.15 -20.86
C GLN A 421 -11.14 -5.68 -20.66
N GLY A 422 -11.78 -6.19 -19.61
CA GLY A 422 -11.85 -7.64 -19.34
C GLY A 422 -10.59 -8.24 -18.72
N HIS A 423 -9.56 -7.42 -18.45
CA HIS A 423 -8.36 -7.85 -17.75
C HIS A 423 -7.78 -6.73 -16.86
N ILE A 424 -7.02 -7.11 -15.82
CA ILE A 424 -6.32 -6.14 -14.96
C ILE A 424 -5.11 -5.53 -15.70
N GLY A 425 -4.77 -4.27 -15.47
CA GLY A 425 -3.60 -3.63 -16.09
C GLY A 425 -3.88 -2.20 -16.54
N THR A 426 -2.90 -1.58 -17.20
CA THR A 426 -3.12 -0.29 -17.87
C THR A 426 -4.22 -0.45 -18.92
N ILE A 427 -5.13 0.52 -19.02
CA ILE A 427 -6.17 0.53 -20.06
C ILE A 427 -5.50 0.73 -21.41
N VAL A 428 -5.54 -0.29 -22.25
CA VAL A 428 -4.86 -0.29 -23.56
C VAL A 428 -5.70 -0.91 -24.67
N ASP A 429 -6.80 -1.58 -24.32
CA ASP A 429 -7.75 -2.11 -25.30
C ASP A 429 -8.57 -0.94 -25.84
N CYS A 430 -8.27 -0.56 -27.08
CA CYS A 430 -8.83 0.65 -27.66
C CYS A 430 -10.36 0.57 -27.82
N SER A 431 -10.90 -0.65 -27.96
CA SER A 431 -12.36 -0.93 -27.94
C SER A 431 -13.03 -0.58 -26.61
N ALA A 432 -12.28 -0.35 -25.53
CA ALA A 432 -12.84 0.11 -24.27
C ALA A 432 -13.39 1.54 -24.34
N CYS A 433 -12.96 2.32 -25.34
CA CYS A 433 -13.34 3.73 -25.50
C CYS A 433 -13.80 4.08 -26.92
N HIS A 434 -13.47 3.26 -27.92
CA HIS A 434 -13.74 3.53 -29.33
C HIS A 434 -14.58 2.41 -29.94
N ASP A 435 -15.74 2.78 -30.48
CA ASP A 435 -16.68 1.82 -31.08
C ASP A 435 -16.30 1.42 -32.52
N ASN A 436 -15.58 2.29 -33.24
CA ASN A 436 -15.18 2.09 -34.63
C ASN A 436 -13.72 2.54 -34.82
N LEU A 437 -12.77 1.65 -34.57
CA LEU A 437 -11.37 1.88 -34.93
C LEU A 437 -11.11 1.24 -36.28
N GLU A 438 -10.55 2.02 -37.20
CA GLU A 438 -9.87 1.44 -38.35
C GLU A 438 -8.48 0.96 -37.87
N ASP A 439 -8.20 -0.32 -38.09
CA ASP A 439 -6.95 -0.99 -37.68
C ASP A 439 -5.76 -0.59 -38.60
N ASP A 440 -5.67 0.64 -39.09
CA ASP A 440 -4.71 1.03 -40.12
C ASP A 440 -3.88 2.30 -39.85
N GLU A 441 -3.95 2.87 -38.64
CA GLU A 441 -3.11 4.01 -38.27
C GLU A 441 -2.42 3.86 -36.89
N LEU A 442 -1.25 4.49 -36.74
CA LEU A 442 -0.54 4.65 -35.46
C LEU A 442 -1.04 5.87 -34.69
N VAL A 443 -2.34 5.89 -34.44
CA VAL A 443 -3.05 7.00 -33.78
C VAL A 443 -3.25 6.77 -32.28
N GLY A 444 -2.84 5.62 -31.76
CA GLY A 444 -2.94 5.31 -30.34
C GLY A 444 -1.92 6.08 -29.49
N PRO A 445 -2.11 6.06 -28.16
CA PRO A 445 -1.18 6.70 -27.24
C PRO A 445 0.25 6.18 -27.45
N HIS A 446 1.25 7.06 -27.36
CA HIS A 446 2.67 6.73 -27.57
C HIS A 446 3.00 6.16 -28.95
N GLY A 447 2.15 6.40 -29.97
CA GLY A 447 2.32 5.82 -31.31
C GLY A 447 1.98 4.34 -31.37
N MET A 448 1.19 3.83 -30.41
CA MET A 448 0.70 2.45 -30.44
C MET A 448 -0.34 2.29 -31.55
N HIS A 449 -0.32 1.12 -32.21
CA HIS A 449 -1.41 0.70 -33.08
C HIS A 449 -2.53 0.02 -32.26
N PRO A 450 -3.78 0.07 -32.73
CA PRO A 450 -4.81 -0.84 -32.25
C PRO A 450 -4.42 -2.30 -32.53
N VAL A 451 -4.98 -3.23 -31.75
CA VAL A 451 -4.74 -4.66 -31.91
C VAL A 451 -6.09 -5.37 -31.94
N GLY A 452 -6.36 -6.09 -33.02
CA GLY A 452 -7.62 -6.79 -33.25
C GLY A 452 -7.52 -7.87 -34.32
N GLN A 453 -8.66 -8.53 -34.61
CA GLN A 453 -8.70 -9.55 -35.67
C GLN A 453 -8.36 -8.97 -37.05
N GLN A 454 -8.71 -7.71 -37.34
CA GLN A 454 -8.46 -7.11 -38.64
C GLN A 454 -6.98 -6.73 -38.81
N TRP A 455 -6.35 -6.20 -37.76
CA TRP A 455 -4.92 -5.91 -37.70
C TRP A 455 -4.07 -7.07 -38.21
N GLY A 456 -4.16 -8.24 -37.58
CA GLY A 456 -3.30 -9.39 -37.93
C GLY A 456 -3.57 -10.02 -39.31
N ALA A 457 -4.83 -10.00 -39.75
CA ALA A 457 -5.25 -10.78 -40.90
C ALA A 457 -4.97 -10.07 -42.24
N ASN A 458 -5.21 -8.76 -42.33
CA ASN A 458 -5.15 -8.04 -43.60
C ASN A 458 -4.60 -6.60 -43.53
N LYS A 459 -4.33 -6.03 -42.35
CA LYS A 459 -3.99 -4.59 -42.23
C LYS A 459 -2.58 -4.31 -41.74
N HIS A 460 -2.03 -5.17 -40.88
CA HIS A 460 -0.68 -5.00 -40.35
C HIS A 460 0.38 -4.92 -41.47
N GLY A 461 0.25 -5.75 -42.52
CA GLY A 461 1.14 -5.70 -43.67
C GLY A 461 1.11 -4.36 -44.40
N ASP A 462 -0.10 -3.84 -44.67
CA ASP A 462 -0.30 -2.54 -45.33
C ASP A 462 0.36 -1.41 -44.53
N VAL A 463 0.21 -1.41 -43.20
CA VAL A 463 0.83 -0.41 -42.32
C VAL A 463 2.36 -0.50 -42.35
N VAL A 464 2.91 -1.71 -42.34
CA VAL A 464 4.36 -1.93 -42.46
C VAL A 464 4.88 -1.44 -43.82
N GLU A 465 4.14 -1.67 -44.91
CA GLU A 465 4.50 -1.18 -46.24
C GLU A 465 4.45 0.35 -46.33
N GLN A 466 3.47 0.98 -45.68
CA GLN A 466 3.30 2.43 -45.69
C GLN A 466 4.34 3.16 -44.83
N LEU A 467 4.60 2.67 -43.62
CA LEU A 467 5.44 3.36 -42.63
C LEU A 467 6.89 2.86 -42.63
N GLY A 468 7.12 1.66 -43.14
CA GLY A 468 8.41 0.97 -43.11
C GLY A 468 8.73 0.33 -41.76
N VAL A 469 9.47 -0.78 -41.81
CA VAL A 469 9.89 -1.57 -40.62
C VAL A 469 10.61 -0.73 -39.56
N ALA A 470 11.36 0.30 -39.98
CA ALA A 470 12.06 1.19 -39.05
C ALA A 470 11.12 1.86 -38.03
N HIS A 471 9.86 2.14 -38.41
CA HIS A 471 8.88 2.69 -37.49
C HIS A 471 8.47 1.67 -36.43
N CYS A 472 8.24 0.41 -36.81
CA CYS A 472 7.89 -0.67 -35.88
C CYS A 472 9.03 -0.97 -34.89
N ARG A 473 10.29 -0.86 -35.33
CA ARG A 473 11.48 -1.09 -34.49
C ARG A 473 11.57 -0.16 -33.28
N THR A 474 10.89 0.98 -33.29
CA THR A 474 10.79 1.88 -32.13
C THR A 474 10.21 1.17 -30.89
N CYS A 475 9.27 0.25 -31.08
CA CYS A 475 8.71 -0.57 -30.00
C CYS A 475 9.24 -2.02 -30.04
N HIS A 476 9.47 -2.55 -31.25
CA HIS A 476 9.80 -3.97 -31.46
C HIS A 476 11.31 -4.26 -31.48
N GLY A 477 12.18 -3.26 -31.33
CA GLY A 477 13.63 -3.45 -31.24
C GLY A 477 14.32 -3.47 -32.60
N ALA A 478 15.60 -3.10 -32.63
CA ALA A 478 16.39 -3.00 -33.86
C ALA A 478 16.60 -4.35 -34.56
N ASP A 479 16.50 -5.44 -33.80
CA ASP A 479 16.66 -6.83 -34.25
C ASP A 479 15.33 -7.51 -34.58
N ASP A 480 14.19 -6.79 -34.50
CA ASP A 480 12.84 -7.28 -34.79
C ASP A 480 12.34 -8.41 -33.87
N SER A 481 13.05 -8.71 -32.79
CA SER A 481 12.72 -9.79 -31.84
C SER A 481 11.66 -9.38 -30.83
N GLY A 482 11.38 -8.09 -30.67
CA GLY A 482 10.47 -7.55 -29.66
C GLY A 482 11.21 -7.07 -28.41
N THR A 483 10.61 -6.14 -27.68
CA THR A 483 11.17 -5.58 -26.45
C THR A 483 10.15 -5.52 -25.32
N GLU A 484 10.53 -4.92 -24.20
CA GLU A 484 9.61 -4.56 -23.12
C GLU A 484 8.43 -3.69 -23.59
N LEU A 485 8.62 -2.87 -24.62
CA LEU A 485 7.59 -1.97 -25.16
C LEU A 485 6.55 -2.71 -26.00
N SER A 486 6.91 -3.84 -26.60
CA SER A 486 6.01 -4.66 -27.43
C SER A 486 5.41 -5.84 -26.68
N ARG A 487 5.45 -5.84 -25.35
CA ARG A 487 4.81 -6.87 -24.53
C ARG A 487 3.29 -6.78 -24.63
N ALA A 488 2.64 -7.93 -24.82
CA ALA A 488 1.19 -8.01 -24.73
C ALA A 488 0.72 -7.64 -23.30
N LEU A 489 -0.20 -6.70 -23.15
CA LEU A 489 -0.70 -6.26 -21.85
C LEU A 489 -1.96 -7.01 -21.38
N GLY A 490 -2.57 -7.76 -22.29
CA GLY A 490 -3.60 -8.77 -22.05
C GLY A 490 -3.32 -10.00 -22.93
N ASP A 491 -4.08 -11.08 -22.76
CA ASP A 491 -4.01 -12.24 -23.64
C ASP A 491 -4.53 -11.86 -25.04
N ARG A 492 -3.83 -12.30 -26.09
CA ARG A 492 -4.14 -11.95 -27.48
C ARG A 492 -4.19 -13.17 -28.37
N VAL A 493 -5.16 -13.16 -29.28
CA VAL A 493 -5.23 -14.08 -30.42
C VAL A 493 -5.12 -13.26 -31.69
N ILE A 494 -4.04 -13.46 -32.42
CA ILE A 494 -3.77 -12.75 -33.68
C ILE A 494 -3.85 -13.77 -34.81
N VAL A 495 -4.81 -13.57 -35.71
CA VAL A 495 -4.93 -14.39 -36.92
C VAL A 495 -4.07 -13.74 -37.99
N THR A 496 -3.12 -14.47 -38.56
CA THR A 496 -2.27 -13.99 -39.65
C THR A 496 -2.41 -14.90 -40.86
N GLN A 497 -1.88 -14.49 -42.02
CA GLN A 497 -1.77 -15.38 -43.18
C GLN A 497 -0.88 -16.62 -42.92
N PHE A 498 -0.08 -16.61 -41.86
CA PHE A 498 0.77 -17.72 -41.40
C PHE A 498 0.09 -18.57 -40.30
N GLY A 499 -1.22 -18.37 -40.11
CA GLY A 499 -2.04 -19.04 -39.12
C GLY A 499 -2.28 -18.20 -37.87
N THR A 500 -3.06 -18.77 -36.96
CA THR A 500 -3.38 -18.16 -35.66
C THR A 500 -2.18 -18.22 -34.74
N ARG A 501 -1.95 -17.14 -33.99
CA ARG A 501 -0.94 -17.02 -32.94
C ARG A 501 -1.61 -16.58 -31.65
N GLU A 502 -1.23 -17.23 -30.57
CA GLU A 502 -1.71 -16.93 -29.23
C GLU A 502 -0.57 -16.36 -28.42
N PHE A 503 -0.80 -15.21 -27.79
CA PHE A 503 0.15 -14.54 -26.92
C PHE A 503 -0.49 -14.37 -25.56
N PHE A 504 0.13 -14.97 -24.55
CA PHE A 504 -0.25 -14.69 -23.17
C PHE A 504 0.19 -13.27 -22.81
N ARG A 505 -0.51 -12.64 -21.86
CA ARG A 505 -0.11 -11.37 -21.26
C ARG A 505 1.35 -11.44 -20.79
N GLY A 506 2.17 -10.49 -21.22
CA GLY A 506 3.60 -10.40 -20.90
C GLY A 506 4.50 -11.12 -21.91
N ALA A 507 3.94 -11.75 -22.95
CA ALA A 507 4.70 -12.22 -24.10
C ALA A 507 5.28 -11.02 -24.86
N ARG A 508 6.59 -11.03 -25.13
CA ARG A 508 7.25 -10.04 -26.00
C ARG A 508 6.85 -10.34 -27.44
N ILE A 509 6.31 -9.36 -28.18
CA ILE A 509 5.91 -9.55 -29.57
C ILE A 509 6.95 -8.92 -30.50
N GLY A 510 7.44 -9.68 -31.46
CA GLY A 510 8.35 -9.28 -32.54
C GLY A 510 7.97 -9.99 -33.85
N CYS A 511 8.66 -9.66 -34.93
CA CYS A 511 8.37 -10.19 -36.26
C CYS A 511 8.46 -11.72 -36.27
N TYR A 512 9.47 -12.29 -35.60
CA TYR A 512 9.74 -13.73 -35.60
C TYR A 512 8.69 -14.60 -34.89
N ASN A 513 7.76 -14.00 -34.14
CA ASN A 513 6.68 -14.77 -33.52
C ASN A 513 5.60 -15.17 -34.53
N CYS A 514 5.40 -14.35 -35.57
CA CYS A 514 4.39 -14.58 -36.60
C CYS A 514 5.02 -14.94 -37.96
N HIS A 515 6.22 -14.44 -38.23
CA HIS A 515 6.90 -14.44 -39.53
C HIS A 515 8.27 -15.12 -39.51
N ASN A 516 8.80 -15.32 -40.72
CA ASN A 516 10.17 -15.75 -40.99
C ASN A 516 11.06 -14.51 -41.21
N GLY A 517 11.13 -13.65 -40.19
CA GLY A 517 11.73 -12.31 -40.27
C GLY A 517 10.80 -11.24 -40.85
N PRO A 518 11.22 -9.95 -40.84
CA PRO A 518 10.37 -8.82 -41.24
C PRO A 518 9.90 -8.88 -42.69
N ASN A 519 10.65 -9.56 -43.57
CA ASN A 519 10.33 -9.68 -45.00
C ASN A 519 9.89 -11.11 -45.43
N ASN A 520 9.72 -12.04 -44.49
CA ASN A 520 9.41 -13.46 -44.76
C ASN A 520 10.40 -14.19 -45.68
N ASP A 521 11.65 -13.73 -45.77
CA ASP A 521 12.68 -14.23 -46.66
C ASP A 521 13.58 -15.30 -46.03
N HIS A 522 13.56 -15.45 -44.71
CA HIS A 522 14.43 -16.38 -43.99
C HIS A 522 13.68 -17.14 -42.90
N SER A 523 13.51 -18.46 -43.08
CA SER A 523 12.93 -19.32 -42.03
C SER A 523 13.71 -19.16 -40.73
N ASN A 524 13.04 -18.84 -39.62
CA ASN A 524 13.67 -18.84 -38.31
C ASN A 524 13.65 -20.27 -37.75
N PRO A 525 14.79 -21.01 -37.77
CA PRO A 525 14.85 -22.38 -37.27
C PRO A 525 14.89 -22.45 -35.75
N ASN A 526 14.85 -21.31 -35.05
CA ASN A 526 14.87 -21.30 -33.60
C ASN A 526 13.59 -21.90 -33.04
N GLY A 527 13.72 -22.86 -32.15
CA GLY A 527 12.65 -23.43 -31.34
C GLY A 527 12.38 -22.53 -30.16
N ALA A 528 11.12 -22.44 -29.72
CA ALA A 528 10.82 -21.72 -28.50
C ALA A 528 11.32 -22.49 -27.27
N PRO A 529 11.76 -21.79 -26.21
CA PRO A 529 12.07 -22.43 -24.95
C PRO A 529 10.81 -23.04 -24.33
N ILE A 530 10.97 -24.00 -23.43
CA ILE A 530 9.87 -24.70 -22.77
C ILE A 530 10.07 -24.60 -21.26
N VAL A 531 8.99 -24.25 -20.55
CA VAL A 531 8.93 -24.21 -19.09
C VAL A 531 7.87 -25.19 -18.58
N ALA A 532 8.01 -25.66 -17.33
CA ALA A 532 7.12 -26.65 -16.74
C ALA A 532 6.23 -26.06 -15.63
N ASP A 533 5.03 -26.59 -15.46
CA ASP A 533 4.24 -26.32 -14.27
C ASP A 533 4.88 -26.95 -13.03
N LEU A 534 4.78 -26.25 -11.90
CA LEU A 534 5.31 -26.70 -10.61
C LEU A 534 4.21 -26.68 -9.55
N GLY A 535 4.21 -27.68 -8.68
CA GLY A 535 3.36 -27.74 -7.50
C GLY A 535 4.23 -27.71 -6.25
N VAL A 536 3.99 -26.73 -5.38
CA VAL A 536 4.76 -26.53 -4.15
C VAL A 536 3.84 -26.29 -2.96
N MET A 537 4.40 -26.46 -1.76
CA MET A 537 3.69 -26.25 -0.51
C MET A 537 4.64 -25.58 0.48
N THR A 538 4.11 -24.61 1.22
CA THR A 538 4.85 -23.94 2.30
C THR A 538 3.91 -23.65 3.47
N PRO A 539 4.39 -23.72 4.73
CA PRO A 539 3.64 -23.15 5.83
C PRO A 539 3.48 -21.63 5.68
N SER A 540 2.44 -21.06 6.30
CA SER A 540 2.27 -19.61 6.39
C SER A 540 3.49 -18.96 7.06
N ASP A 541 3.79 -17.73 6.67
CA ASP A 541 4.92 -16.93 7.17
C ASP A 541 6.33 -17.51 6.93
N VAL A 542 6.45 -18.56 6.10
CA VAL A 542 7.73 -19.13 5.66
C VAL A 542 7.96 -18.81 4.19
N ALA A 543 9.01 -18.04 3.90
CA ALA A 543 9.45 -17.79 2.53
C ALA A 543 9.92 -19.08 1.87
N LEU A 544 9.40 -19.37 0.68
CA LEU A 544 9.64 -20.59 -0.09
C LEU A 544 10.46 -20.28 -1.34
N PRO A 545 11.74 -20.70 -1.43
CA PRO A 545 12.49 -20.65 -2.69
C PRO A 545 12.02 -21.77 -3.63
N VAL A 546 11.68 -21.40 -4.86
CA VAL A 546 11.27 -22.30 -5.94
C VAL A 546 12.24 -22.12 -7.11
N ALA A 547 13.03 -23.15 -7.42
CA ALA A 547 13.91 -23.12 -8.57
C ALA A 547 13.09 -23.22 -9.86
N LEU A 548 13.26 -22.25 -10.76
CA LEU A 548 12.65 -22.22 -12.07
C LEU A 548 13.69 -22.57 -13.13
N SER A 549 13.26 -23.24 -14.19
CA SER A 549 14.14 -23.61 -15.30
C SER A 549 13.38 -23.59 -16.62
N ALA A 550 14.15 -23.43 -17.70
CA ALA A 550 13.67 -23.57 -19.06
C ALA A 550 14.61 -24.51 -19.83
N THR A 551 14.05 -25.25 -20.78
CA THR A 551 14.83 -26.02 -21.74
C THR A 551 14.61 -25.47 -23.13
N ASP A 552 15.69 -25.26 -23.88
CA ASP A 552 15.62 -24.76 -25.24
C ASP A 552 16.02 -25.85 -26.25
N PRO A 553 15.21 -26.12 -27.29
CA PRO A 553 15.51 -27.16 -28.30
C PRO A 553 16.81 -26.92 -29.08
N ASN A 554 17.24 -25.67 -29.19
CA ASN A 554 18.42 -25.23 -29.91
C ASN A 554 19.61 -25.00 -28.96
N SER A 555 19.40 -25.14 -27.64
CA SER A 555 20.36 -24.81 -26.58
C SER A 555 20.75 -23.34 -26.55
N ASP A 556 19.85 -22.46 -26.99
CA ASP A 556 20.02 -21.01 -26.88
C ASP A 556 19.94 -20.58 -25.39
N PRO A 557 20.66 -19.50 -24.99
CA PRO A 557 20.52 -18.93 -23.65
C PRO A 557 19.09 -18.45 -23.40
N THR A 558 18.56 -18.72 -22.20
CA THR A 558 17.19 -18.33 -21.84
C THR A 558 17.16 -17.36 -20.67
N GLU A 559 16.31 -16.35 -20.79
CA GLU A 559 15.98 -15.35 -19.77
C GLU A 559 14.60 -15.70 -19.18
N LEU A 560 14.57 -16.18 -17.94
CA LEU A 560 13.34 -16.42 -17.20
C LEU A 560 12.76 -15.10 -16.66
N ARG A 561 11.45 -15.04 -16.50
CA ARG A 561 10.75 -13.91 -15.88
C ARG A 561 9.44 -14.33 -15.23
N ILE A 562 9.05 -13.61 -14.19
CA ILE A 562 7.70 -13.67 -13.61
C ILE A 562 6.74 -12.90 -14.51
N VAL A 563 5.63 -13.54 -14.88
CA VAL A 563 4.60 -13.00 -15.76
C VAL A 563 3.44 -12.41 -14.95
N SER A 564 2.97 -13.14 -13.94
CA SER A 564 1.94 -12.66 -13.00
C SER A 564 2.35 -12.94 -11.56
N GLN A 565 2.16 -11.97 -10.67
CA GLN A 565 2.31 -12.15 -9.23
C GLN A 565 1.12 -12.94 -8.64
N PRO A 566 1.31 -13.59 -7.47
CA PRO A 566 0.21 -14.24 -6.77
C PRO A 566 -0.84 -13.27 -6.23
N LYS A 567 -2.01 -13.80 -5.87
CA LYS A 567 -3.12 -13.00 -5.31
C LYS A 567 -2.98 -12.79 -3.81
N HIS A 568 -2.36 -13.72 -3.10
CA HIS A 568 -2.29 -13.74 -1.63
C HIS A 568 -0.86 -13.84 -1.12
N GLY A 569 0.10 -13.36 -1.91
CA GLY A 569 1.51 -13.31 -1.58
C GLY A 569 2.29 -12.51 -2.59
N VAL A 570 3.62 -12.60 -2.51
CA VAL A 570 4.54 -11.96 -3.44
C VAL A 570 5.67 -12.92 -3.81
N VAL A 571 6.11 -12.85 -5.05
CA VAL A 571 7.27 -13.58 -5.57
C VAL A 571 8.39 -12.60 -5.85
N ALA A 572 9.49 -12.84 -5.15
CA ALA A 572 10.81 -12.33 -5.44
C ALA A 572 11.51 -13.22 -6.48
N PHE A 573 12.28 -12.70 -7.44
CA PHE A 573 12.93 -13.51 -8.49
C PHE A 573 14.33 -13.03 -8.82
N ASP A 574 15.32 -13.92 -8.77
CA ASP A 574 16.73 -13.61 -9.00
C ASP A 574 17.26 -13.98 -10.41
N GLY A 575 16.35 -14.30 -11.34
CA GLY A 575 16.69 -14.83 -12.65
C GLY A 575 16.66 -16.36 -12.73
N THR A 576 16.73 -17.06 -11.60
CA THR A 576 16.69 -18.53 -11.54
C THR A 576 15.80 -19.10 -10.44
N THR A 577 15.67 -18.41 -9.31
CA THR A 577 14.93 -18.83 -8.12
C THR A 577 13.85 -17.82 -7.80
N ALA A 578 12.61 -18.29 -7.75
CA ALA A 578 11.45 -17.54 -7.32
C ALA A 578 11.21 -17.77 -5.83
N THR A 579 11.40 -16.75 -5.00
CA THR A 579 11.10 -16.82 -3.56
C THR A 579 9.70 -16.29 -3.30
N TYR A 580 8.76 -17.20 -3.03
CA TYR A 580 7.39 -16.87 -2.66
C TYR A 580 7.28 -16.56 -1.17
N THR A 581 6.58 -15.49 -0.82
CA THR A 581 6.20 -15.15 0.56
C THR A 581 4.69 -14.92 0.61
N ALA A 582 3.97 -15.73 1.39
CA ALA A 582 2.54 -15.56 1.61
C ALA A 582 2.25 -14.25 2.37
N ALA A 583 1.10 -13.65 2.11
CA ALA A 583 0.58 -12.59 2.96
C ALA A 583 0.39 -13.11 4.39
N THR A 584 0.65 -12.27 5.38
CA THR A 584 0.58 -12.67 6.79
C THR A 584 -0.78 -13.27 7.13
N GLY A 585 -0.77 -14.46 7.72
CA GLY A 585 -1.98 -15.19 8.10
C GLY A 585 -2.75 -15.86 6.96
N PHE A 586 -2.32 -15.73 5.69
CA PHE A 586 -2.97 -16.42 4.58
C PHE A 586 -2.74 -17.93 4.65
N VAL A 587 -3.81 -18.70 4.47
CA VAL A 587 -3.82 -20.16 4.34
C VAL A 587 -4.76 -20.50 3.20
N GLY A 588 -4.30 -21.26 2.22
CA GLY A 588 -5.07 -21.56 1.02
C GLY A 588 -4.21 -21.76 -0.22
N ALA A 589 -4.88 -21.84 -1.38
CA ALA A 589 -4.22 -21.94 -2.66
C ALA A 589 -3.82 -20.55 -3.17
N ASP A 590 -2.62 -20.44 -3.70
CA ASP A 590 -2.14 -19.28 -4.43
C ASP A 590 -1.37 -19.74 -5.67
N SER A 591 -1.12 -18.84 -6.62
CA SER A 591 -0.34 -19.19 -7.80
C SER A 591 0.29 -17.98 -8.48
N PHE A 592 1.43 -18.20 -9.10
CA PHE A 592 2.06 -17.22 -9.98
C PHE A 592 2.44 -17.88 -11.30
N THR A 593 2.64 -17.08 -12.35
CA THR A 593 3.04 -17.58 -13.67
C THR A 593 4.40 -17.04 -14.07
N TYR A 594 5.12 -17.81 -14.88
CA TYR A 594 6.45 -17.46 -15.38
C TYR A 594 6.63 -17.93 -16.83
N ALA A 595 7.59 -17.33 -17.52
CA ALA A 595 7.94 -17.70 -18.89
C ALA A 595 9.44 -17.45 -19.13
N ALA A 596 9.96 -18.04 -20.19
CA ALA A 596 11.32 -17.84 -20.68
C ALA A 596 11.32 -17.07 -22.02
N TRP A 597 12.46 -16.46 -22.32
CA TRP A 597 12.77 -15.77 -23.57
C TRP A 597 14.17 -16.17 -24.03
N ASP A 598 14.33 -16.64 -25.26
CA ASP A 598 15.63 -17.09 -25.81
C ASP A 598 16.36 -16.02 -26.65
N GLY A 599 15.84 -14.78 -26.65
CA GLY A 599 16.30 -13.72 -27.56
C GLY A 599 15.41 -13.51 -28.78
N GLN A 600 14.53 -14.45 -29.14
CA GLN A 600 13.69 -14.42 -30.34
C GLN A 600 12.24 -14.93 -30.16
N ARG A 601 12.00 -15.88 -29.27
CA ARG A 601 10.72 -16.55 -29.01
C ARG A 601 10.43 -16.65 -27.50
N ASN A 602 9.13 -16.52 -27.18
CA ASN A 602 8.64 -16.80 -25.84
C ASN A 602 8.41 -18.29 -25.67
N SER A 603 8.61 -18.79 -24.45
CA SER A 603 8.14 -20.12 -24.07
C SER A 603 6.61 -20.20 -24.00
N ASN A 604 6.10 -21.41 -23.72
CA ASN A 604 4.78 -21.55 -23.10
C ASN A 604 4.73 -20.81 -21.73
N LEU A 605 3.52 -20.58 -21.22
CA LEU A 605 3.33 -20.06 -19.87
C LEU A 605 3.41 -21.23 -18.86
N GLY A 606 4.29 -21.11 -17.86
CA GLY A 606 4.38 -22.04 -16.75
C GLY A 606 3.64 -21.52 -15.53
N THR A 607 2.95 -22.41 -14.81
CA THR A 607 2.21 -22.09 -13.58
C THR A 607 2.87 -22.74 -12.37
N VAL A 608 3.17 -21.93 -11.36
CA VAL A 608 3.57 -22.43 -10.04
C VAL A 608 2.36 -22.36 -9.12
N SER A 609 1.79 -23.53 -8.81
CA SER A 609 0.68 -23.69 -7.88
C SER A 609 1.23 -23.88 -6.46
N ILE A 610 0.80 -23.03 -5.54
CA ILE A 610 1.28 -23.01 -4.16
C ILE A 610 0.13 -23.37 -3.22
N THR A 611 0.35 -24.36 -2.38
CA THR A 611 -0.52 -24.61 -1.21
C THR A 611 0.12 -24.00 0.02
N VAL A 612 -0.48 -22.93 0.55
CA VAL A 612 -0.09 -22.38 1.84
C VAL A 612 -0.83 -23.11 2.93
N THR A 613 -0.12 -23.89 3.73
CA THR A 613 -0.67 -24.55 4.91
C THR A 613 -0.57 -23.64 6.12
N ALA A 614 -1.39 -23.87 7.14
CA ALA A 614 -1.16 -23.21 8.41
C ALA A 614 0.28 -23.49 8.89
N ALA A 615 0.95 -22.47 9.44
CA ALA A 615 2.27 -22.63 10.03
C ALA A 615 2.32 -23.90 10.89
N THR A 616 3.23 -24.83 10.56
CA THR A 616 3.54 -25.93 11.47
C THR A 616 4.23 -25.32 12.66
N CYS A 617 3.54 -25.23 13.79
CA CYS A 617 4.15 -24.90 15.06
C CYS A 617 5.25 -25.94 15.35
N ALA A 618 6.52 -25.62 15.05
CA ALA A 618 7.63 -26.28 15.71
C ALA A 618 7.55 -25.80 17.16
N GLY A 619 6.87 -26.58 18.01
CA GLY A 619 6.84 -26.30 19.43
C GLY A 619 8.27 -26.30 19.94
N THR A 620 8.86 -25.12 20.10
CA THR A 620 10.03 -24.98 20.96
C THR A 620 9.50 -25.03 22.38
N ALA A 621 9.74 -26.14 23.07
CA ALA A 621 9.62 -26.16 24.52
C ALA A 621 10.69 -25.20 25.06
N GLU A 622 10.30 -23.97 25.39
CA GLU A 622 11.13 -23.13 26.25
C GLU A 622 10.84 -23.52 27.71
N GLU A 623 11.88 -23.91 28.44
CA GLU A 623 11.79 -24.07 29.89
C GLU A 623 11.63 -22.69 30.53
N PHE A 624 10.45 -22.41 31.07
CA PHE A 624 10.26 -21.29 31.98
C PHE A 624 10.31 -21.80 33.42
N GLY A 625 11.35 -21.40 34.16
CA GLY A 625 11.40 -21.59 35.61
C GLY A 625 10.66 -20.46 36.31
N PHE A 626 9.63 -20.79 37.10
CA PHE A 626 8.98 -19.80 37.98
C PHE A 626 9.81 -19.62 39.25
N GLY A 627 10.31 -18.40 39.48
CA GLY A 627 11.16 -18.06 40.60
C GLY A 627 10.41 -17.91 41.92
N CYS A 628 10.18 -19.03 42.62
CA CYS A 628 10.35 -19.10 44.08
C CYS A 628 11.25 -20.29 44.35
N THR A 629 12.41 -20.09 44.96
CA THR A 629 13.25 -21.21 45.38
C THR A 629 12.49 -22.00 46.44
N SER A 630 12.14 -23.26 46.16
CA SER A 630 11.99 -24.21 47.27
C SER A 630 13.33 -24.25 48.03
N SER A 631 13.32 -24.67 49.29
CA SER A 631 14.57 -24.92 50.02
C SER A 631 15.45 -26.01 49.37
N THR A 632 14.95 -26.68 48.31
CA THR A 632 15.64 -27.69 47.51
C THR A 632 16.04 -27.24 46.10
N GLY A 633 15.66 -26.02 45.65
CA GLY A 633 16.07 -25.47 44.37
C GLY A 633 15.38 -26.05 43.12
N GLU A 634 14.21 -26.69 43.26
CA GLU A 634 13.45 -27.20 42.11
C GLU A 634 12.43 -26.18 41.60
N PHE A 635 12.42 -25.96 40.28
CA PHE A 635 11.48 -25.05 39.60
C PHE A 635 10.30 -25.82 39.01
N PRO A 636 9.06 -25.30 39.08
CA PRO A 636 7.96 -25.86 38.30
C PRO A 636 8.27 -25.73 36.80
N ARG A 637 7.99 -26.77 36.03
CA ARG A 637 8.10 -26.74 34.57
C ARG A 637 6.71 -26.70 33.96
N LEU A 638 6.51 -25.76 33.05
CA LEU A 638 5.34 -25.69 32.18
C LEU A 638 5.81 -25.96 30.76
N SER A 639 5.33 -27.03 30.15
CA SER A 639 5.55 -27.34 28.74
C SER A 639 4.22 -27.26 27.97
N PHE A 640 4.34 -26.84 26.70
CA PHE A 640 3.21 -26.66 25.80
C PHE A 640 3.37 -27.62 24.61
N GLU A 641 2.31 -28.35 24.29
CA GLU A 641 2.22 -29.16 23.09
C GLU A 641 0.91 -28.86 22.36
N GLY A 642 0.98 -28.32 21.13
CA GLY A 642 -0.18 -28.02 20.30
C GLY A 642 -0.11 -26.66 19.61
N CYS A 643 -1.01 -26.40 18.65
CA CYS A 643 -0.96 -25.21 17.77
C CYS A 643 -2.26 -24.39 17.93
N PRO A 644 -2.19 -23.07 18.18
CA PRO A 644 -3.35 -22.21 18.35
C PRO A 644 -3.94 -21.82 16.99
N GLY A 645 -4.53 -22.79 16.29
CA GLY A 645 -5.35 -22.57 15.11
C GLY A 645 -6.83 -22.83 15.41
N PRO A 646 -7.76 -22.27 14.62
CA PRO A 646 -9.18 -22.58 14.75
C PRO A 646 -9.43 -24.09 14.65
N GLY A 647 -10.06 -24.69 15.66
CA GLY A 647 -10.28 -26.14 15.76
C GLY A 647 -9.11 -26.97 16.30
N GLY A 648 -7.96 -26.35 16.60
CA GLY A 648 -6.79 -27.01 17.18
C GLY A 648 -6.97 -27.34 18.66
N THR A 649 -6.28 -28.39 19.14
CA THR A 649 -6.18 -28.72 20.56
C THR A 649 -4.82 -28.31 21.10
N MET A 650 -4.81 -27.53 22.17
CA MET A 650 -3.62 -27.17 22.95
C MET A 650 -3.56 -28.02 24.21
N THR A 651 -2.41 -28.60 24.51
CA THR A 651 -2.16 -29.36 25.74
C THR A 651 -1.12 -28.66 26.61
N PHE A 652 -1.46 -28.50 27.88
CA PHE A 652 -0.61 -27.93 28.91
C PHE A 652 -0.14 -29.07 29.81
N GLN A 653 1.17 -29.20 29.99
CA GLN A 653 1.75 -30.09 30.99
C GLN A 653 2.45 -29.25 32.05
N TYR A 654 2.01 -29.43 33.28
CA TYR A 654 2.66 -28.89 34.47
C TYR A 654 3.35 -30.02 35.21
N SER A 655 4.61 -29.83 35.61
CA SER A 655 5.32 -30.77 36.49
C SER A 655 6.01 -30.02 37.64
N HIS A 656 5.80 -30.50 38.87
CA HIS A 656 6.46 -29.97 40.06
C HIS A 656 6.74 -31.07 41.10
N GLY A 657 7.81 -30.92 41.87
CA GLY A 657 8.27 -31.91 42.86
C GLY A 657 7.51 -31.94 44.19
N VAL A 658 6.53 -31.06 44.40
CA VAL A 658 5.74 -30.97 45.65
C VAL A 658 4.26 -31.34 45.39
N PRO A 659 3.71 -32.36 46.06
CA PRO A 659 2.29 -32.69 45.98
C PRO A 659 1.41 -31.62 46.65
N ASN A 660 0.20 -31.38 46.09
CA ASN A 660 -0.89 -30.52 46.64
C ASN A 660 -0.75 -28.99 46.49
N VAL A 661 -0.31 -28.49 45.33
CA VAL A 661 -0.39 -27.06 44.99
C VAL A 661 -1.62 -26.78 44.12
N ALA A 662 -2.37 -25.70 44.34
CA ALA A 662 -3.45 -25.27 43.45
C ALA A 662 -2.91 -24.26 42.42
N ALA A 663 -3.26 -24.41 41.14
CA ALA A 663 -2.85 -23.50 40.08
C ALA A 663 -4.05 -23.11 39.22
N ALA A 664 -4.09 -21.85 38.75
CA ALA A 664 -5.10 -21.35 37.84
C ALA A 664 -4.46 -20.83 36.55
N LEU A 665 -5.08 -21.12 35.40
CA LEU A 665 -4.77 -20.55 34.10
C LEU A 665 -5.99 -19.74 33.66
N LEU A 666 -5.84 -18.42 33.52
CA LEU A 666 -6.90 -17.51 33.08
C LEU A 666 -6.68 -17.15 31.61
N PHE A 667 -7.72 -17.27 30.78
CA PHE A 667 -7.71 -16.85 29.38
C PHE A 667 -8.65 -15.66 29.19
N SER A 668 -8.16 -14.55 28.61
CA SER A 668 -8.92 -13.32 28.36
C SER A 668 -8.58 -12.75 26.97
N GLY A 669 -9.17 -13.27 25.89
CA GLY A 669 -8.89 -12.76 24.54
C GLY A 669 -7.38 -12.59 24.28
N ASN A 670 -6.98 -11.58 23.50
CA ASN A 670 -5.57 -11.36 23.08
C ASN A 670 -4.58 -10.98 24.20
N ARG A 671 -4.91 -11.16 25.49
CA ARG A 671 -3.98 -10.99 26.61
C ARG A 671 -4.30 -12.01 27.72
N ALA A 672 -3.35 -12.86 28.06
CA ALA A 672 -3.46 -13.75 29.23
C ALA A 672 -2.50 -13.28 30.33
N ALA A 673 -2.98 -13.27 31.56
CA ALA A 673 -2.15 -13.17 32.76
C ALA A 673 -2.21 -14.51 33.50
N LEU A 674 -1.05 -15.01 33.92
CA LEU A 674 -0.93 -16.20 34.76
C LEU A 674 -0.70 -15.72 36.20
N GLU A 675 -1.54 -16.15 37.13
CA GLU A 675 -1.34 -15.91 38.56
C GLU A 675 -1.32 -17.27 39.28
N VAL A 676 -0.23 -17.54 40.01
CA VAL A 676 -0.03 -18.79 40.76
C VAL A 676 -0.16 -18.45 42.25
N ASP A 677 -1.11 -19.09 42.92
CA ASP A 677 -1.40 -18.83 44.33
C ASP A 677 -0.40 -19.56 45.25
N PHE A 678 0.20 -18.79 46.16
CA PHE A 678 1.03 -19.29 47.26
C PHE A 678 0.45 -18.86 48.64
N GLY A 679 -0.87 -18.89 48.78
CA GLY A 679 -1.57 -18.74 50.07
C GLY A 679 -1.92 -17.31 50.48
N CYS A 680 -2.33 -16.46 49.55
CA CYS A 680 -2.90 -15.14 49.86
C CYS A 680 -4.19 -14.93 49.04
N ASP A 681 -5.32 -14.77 49.74
CA ASP A 681 -6.67 -14.70 49.15
C ASP A 681 -6.80 -13.62 48.05
N LEU A 682 -7.34 -14.02 46.89
CA LEU A 682 -7.87 -13.11 45.87
C LEU A 682 -9.16 -13.67 45.25
N ARG A 683 -10.20 -12.83 45.13
CA ARG A 683 -11.43 -13.13 44.37
C ARG A 683 -11.49 -12.26 43.13
N ILE A 684 -11.75 -12.88 41.97
CA ILE A 684 -11.96 -12.18 40.69
C ILE A 684 -13.42 -12.33 40.26
N SER A 685 -14.03 -11.22 39.82
CA SER A 685 -15.39 -11.18 39.28
C SER A 685 -15.40 -10.59 37.86
N SER A 686 -15.43 -11.43 36.83
CA SER A 686 -16.16 -11.16 35.58
C SER A 686 -16.29 -12.45 34.75
N PRO A 687 -17.26 -12.55 33.81
CA PRO A 687 -17.67 -13.83 33.24
C PRO A 687 -17.02 -14.08 31.87
N ALA A 688 -16.11 -15.04 31.79
CA ALA A 688 -15.82 -15.77 30.56
C ALA A 688 -15.26 -17.16 30.91
N PHE A 689 -16.09 -18.20 30.73
CA PHE A 689 -15.78 -19.63 30.85
C PHE A 689 -14.89 -20.06 32.04
N ALA A 690 -15.50 -20.31 33.20
CA ALA A 690 -14.86 -21.11 34.23
C ALA A 690 -14.92 -22.60 33.84
N LEU A 691 -13.79 -23.24 33.53
CA LEU A 691 -13.70 -24.70 33.43
C LEU A 691 -13.33 -25.29 34.80
N PRO A 692 -13.96 -26.38 35.25
CA PRO A 692 -13.58 -27.04 36.50
C PRO A 692 -12.16 -27.62 36.44
N MET A 693 -11.45 -27.49 37.57
CA MET A 693 -10.04 -27.85 37.73
C MET A 693 -9.80 -29.37 37.66
N PRO A 694 -8.73 -29.85 37.01
CA PRO A 694 -8.27 -31.22 37.18
C PRO A 694 -7.56 -31.39 38.53
N THR A 695 -7.77 -32.53 39.18
CA THR A 695 -7.00 -32.96 40.36
C THR A 695 -5.57 -33.31 39.94
N ILE A 696 -4.55 -32.76 40.62
CA ILE A 696 -3.14 -33.11 40.38
C ILE A 696 -2.90 -34.56 40.82
N GLY A 697 -2.24 -35.34 39.97
CA GLY A 697 -1.87 -36.72 40.28
C GLY A 697 -0.79 -36.80 41.37
N ASN A 698 -0.67 -37.97 42.02
CA ASN A 698 0.35 -38.19 43.05
C ASN A 698 1.81 -38.18 42.51
N ASP A 699 1.99 -38.05 41.20
CA ASP A 699 3.30 -37.97 40.52
C ASP A 699 3.80 -36.53 40.32
N GLY A 700 3.07 -35.52 40.82
CA GLY A 700 3.46 -34.12 40.69
C GLY A 700 3.22 -33.51 39.31
N THR A 701 2.50 -34.22 38.43
CA THR A 701 2.15 -33.73 37.09
C THR A 701 0.65 -33.50 36.92
N ALA A 702 0.30 -32.51 36.08
CA ALA A 702 -1.07 -32.25 35.65
C ALA A 702 -1.10 -31.94 34.16
N THR A 703 -2.05 -32.56 33.45
CA THR A 703 -2.27 -32.33 32.02
C THR A 703 -3.67 -31.76 31.78
N LYS A 704 -3.79 -30.71 30.98
CA LYS A 704 -5.08 -30.19 30.52
C LYS A 704 -5.03 -29.92 29.02
N SER A 705 -6.07 -30.32 28.31
CA SER A 705 -6.23 -29.99 26.90
C SER A 705 -7.39 -29.04 26.70
N ILE A 706 -7.23 -28.06 25.81
CA ILE A 706 -8.24 -27.08 25.40
C ILE A 706 -8.37 -27.15 23.89
N THR A 707 -9.60 -27.33 23.39
CA THR A 707 -9.89 -27.24 21.96
C THR A 707 -10.43 -25.85 21.64
N LEU A 708 -9.80 -25.15 20.71
CA LEU A 708 -10.21 -23.81 20.27
C LEU A 708 -11.39 -23.92 19.31
N SER A 709 -12.37 -23.00 19.43
CA SER A 709 -13.49 -22.92 18.47
C SER A 709 -12.96 -22.72 17.03
N PRO A 710 -13.59 -23.32 16.00
CA PRO A 710 -13.26 -23.06 14.59
C PRO A 710 -13.43 -21.60 14.15
N THR A 711 -14.07 -20.76 14.97
CA THR A 711 -14.37 -19.36 14.68
C THR A 711 -13.33 -18.35 15.21
N TYR A 712 -12.30 -18.78 15.93
CA TYR A 712 -11.26 -17.87 16.45
C TYR A 712 -10.15 -17.61 15.42
N GLN A 713 -9.71 -16.35 15.33
CA GLN A 713 -8.50 -15.94 14.60
C GLN A 713 -7.22 -16.49 15.28
N PRO A 714 -6.06 -16.56 14.59
CA PRO A 714 -4.80 -16.96 15.20
C PRO A 714 -4.47 -16.07 16.41
N VAL A 715 -4.23 -16.67 17.58
CA VAL A 715 -3.90 -15.92 18.80
C VAL A 715 -2.39 -15.97 19.03
N ARG A 716 -1.73 -14.80 19.11
CA ARG A 716 -0.36 -14.70 19.60
C ARG A 716 -0.39 -14.59 21.13
N LEU A 717 0.08 -15.62 21.81
CA LEU A 717 0.23 -15.60 23.27
C LEU A 717 1.60 -15.03 23.63
N VAL A 718 1.63 -13.98 24.46
CA VAL A 718 2.85 -13.43 25.05
C VAL A 718 2.77 -13.64 26.55
N PHE A 719 3.78 -14.30 27.13
CA PHE A 719 3.88 -14.53 28.57
C PHE A 719 4.94 -13.58 29.16
N GLN A 720 4.62 -12.93 30.28
CA GLN A 720 5.58 -12.17 31.09
C GLN A 720 5.67 -12.79 32.48
N ALA A 721 6.89 -12.91 33.00
CA ALA A 721 7.15 -13.39 34.36
C ALA A 721 7.34 -12.21 35.32
N VAL A 722 6.76 -12.28 36.51
CA VAL A 722 7.01 -11.34 37.62
C VAL A 722 7.63 -12.12 38.77
N THR A 723 8.80 -11.69 39.25
CA THR A 723 9.43 -12.26 40.44
C THR A 723 8.93 -11.50 41.67
N LEU A 724 8.38 -12.21 42.67
CA LEU A 724 7.98 -11.61 43.94
C LEU A 724 8.99 -12.03 45.02
N ASP A 725 9.75 -11.07 45.54
CA ASP A 725 10.54 -11.25 46.76
C ASP A 725 9.60 -11.14 47.98
N PRO A 726 9.48 -12.18 48.82
CA PRO A 726 8.59 -12.17 49.98
C PRO A 726 9.01 -11.20 51.09
N THR A 727 10.18 -10.55 51.00
CA THR A 727 10.74 -9.72 52.08
C THR A 727 10.86 -8.24 51.78
N SER A 728 10.47 -7.77 50.59
CA SER A 728 10.52 -6.34 50.25
C SER A 728 9.13 -5.77 49.93
N THR A 729 8.71 -4.75 50.69
CA THR A 729 7.60 -3.89 50.26
C THR A 729 8.17 -2.89 49.26
N ARG A 730 7.85 -3.05 47.97
CA ARG A 730 8.15 -2.05 46.93
C ARG A 730 6.89 -1.77 46.12
N LEU A 731 6.67 -0.50 45.80
CA LEU A 731 5.75 -0.09 44.74
C LEU A 731 6.41 -0.37 43.39
N TRP A 732 5.71 -1.06 42.51
CA TRP A 732 6.11 -1.27 41.12
C TRP A 732 5.13 -0.53 40.22
N THR A 733 5.63 0.33 39.34
CA THR A 733 4.91 0.84 38.18
C THR A 733 5.31 0.00 36.97
N ALA A 734 4.39 -0.82 36.46
CA ALA A 734 4.51 -1.46 35.16
C ALA A 734 3.85 -0.55 34.11
N SER A 735 4.46 -0.37 32.94
CA SER A 735 3.90 0.43 31.86
C SER A 735 2.83 -0.34 31.07
N ASN A 736 1.75 0.41 30.78
CA ASN A 736 0.60 0.16 29.93
C ASN A 736 -0.38 -0.95 30.34
N GLY A 737 -1.34 -0.55 31.19
CA GLY A 737 -2.72 -1.05 31.13
C GLY A 737 -3.29 -1.75 32.38
N LEU A 738 -2.69 -1.59 33.56
CA LEU A 738 -3.18 -2.21 34.80
C LEU A 738 -3.35 -1.15 35.90
N ASP A 739 -4.59 -0.79 36.23
CA ASP A 739 -4.90 -0.13 37.51
C ASP A 739 -5.13 -1.23 38.56
N VAL A 740 -4.18 -1.38 39.49
CA VAL A 740 -4.34 -2.24 40.67
C VAL A 740 -4.50 -1.33 41.89
N HIS A 741 -5.74 -1.18 42.35
CA HIS A 741 -6.01 -0.71 43.71
C HIS A 741 -6.21 -1.92 44.62
N ILE A 742 -5.33 -2.06 45.61
CA ILE A 742 -5.53 -2.98 46.74
C ILE A 742 -5.90 -2.11 47.94
N GLN A 743 -7.06 -2.36 48.56
CA GLN A 743 -7.32 -1.92 49.93
C GLN A 743 -6.78 -2.96 50.91
#